data_AF-A0A2A2KQA2-F1
#
_entry.id   AF-A0A2A2KQA2-F1
#
_cell.length_a   1.000
_cell.length_b   1.000
_cell.length_c   1.000
_cell.angle_alpha   90.00
_cell.angle_beta   90.00
_cell.angle_gamma   90.00
#
_symmetry.space_group_name_H-M   'P 1'
#
loop_
_entity.id
_entity.type
_entity.pdbx_description
1 polymer ?
#
loop_
_entity_poly.entity_id
_entity_poly.type
_entity_poly.pdbx_seq_one_letter_code
_entity_poly.pdbx_strand_id
1 'polypeptide(L)'
;MSSSAIFLPFSHKHKRDKCWSWEKWLKKAAKKSENDLNTWLSDEFVPCTSFSSLTLKPYIAAINNQFYVEIEHNKDGGLTFETNEKPVWFAKVIKVAGYRLLCRWIGADPATDSRAKSDFWIHIASSEIHRIGECNPMKKKDYVYRPPAFIILKWKADLMGNIAKHVSDLADADTFSNDFERAKQRTATNKFEKGQRVELLSAQNCIRPARITKIKGRRIQLEVREDEYGADAVYWIDEDSFMLFHVGWAFLNKYKLVANHSYIKHAKKIAEAIKEDKKPPYEKIDVRMETILRKKNEKGEFKKGMKLEFFDPLDQKMKYLHVATITKILKNGYLLVQGDDETEDEALPLHWTSPYLFPCGYSAQHNVPIIHPELNESLVTDFDWPAYLKKTNAVAAPEHLFAEFNAKEIARKFPIGSRLEAADNNELMKIYPAIVAGVHGRLLLIHYVQYEEDDDQIYDYSSPVQITNLPGAPSVSFKQYAGYYAVGDSKSDMLHYWFVESQNNPATDPVLVWLTGGPGCSGLSALLTEWGPFTANPDGATLSINPYSWNKKASILTLESPAGVGYSYTTSGFPMTGDNKTATENWEALVAFFQEFPQYVNNDFYVTGESYGGIYVPTLVKTIMDRQSQSKINLKGFAIGNGCVSENEGTDSLVQFLYNHGMIDDTKWQQAKSQCCNNDTDDCAWHSASGSFCREFVESSTNSAWNSGLNPYNMYADCVNTGNNIPLRFILDYRARIGKKPNPLELGTVPCIDETPVTTYLNRQDVRKALQVPTSLPAWSICNDEINMFYNREVSDTTPIFQSALQAGMKVMLYNGDVDMACQFLMGQRFSRKLGIPVKTPAKHFIVDGQVGGYHTQYGDGMHFVSVRGAGHMVPTDKPSVAYHIIDSFLYNNPF
;
A
#
# COMPACT_ATOMS: atom_id res chain seq x y z
N MET A 1 -30.93 -23.54 -43.86
CA MET A 1 -31.98 -22.69 -43.25
C MET A 1 -31.35 -22.11 -41.99
N SER A 2 -30.66 -20.99 -42.16
CA SER A 2 -31.11 -19.63 -41.77
C SER A 2 -30.90 -19.41 -40.26
N SER A 3 -30.17 -18.42 -39.79
CA SER A 3 -29.54 -17.26 -40.41
C SER A 3 -28.81 -16.50 -39.30
N SER A 4 -27.52 -16.17 -39.55
CA SER A 4 -26.86 -14.87 -39.29
C SER A 4 -26.76 -14.31 -37.85
N ALA A 5 -25.67 -13.72 -37.35
CA ALA A 5 -24.32 -13.47 -37.87
C ALA A 5 -23.40 -12.96 -36.74
N ILE A 6 -22.25 -13.62 -36.59
CA ILE A 6 -20.88 -13.05 -36.57
C ILE A 6 -20.36 -12.42 -35.27
N PHE A 7 -19.72 -13.26 -34.44
CA PHE A 7 -18.35 -12.98 -34.00
C PHE A 7 -17.42 -13.34 -35.18
N LEU A 8 -16.73 -12.35 -35.74
CA LEU A 8 -15.46 -12.60 -36.39
C LEU A 8 -14.41 -12.16 -35.37
N PRO A 9 -13.64 -13.07 -34.75
CA PRO A 9 -12.23 -12.78 -34.73
C PRO A 9 -11.86 -12.69 -36.23
N PHE A 10 -11.27 -11.60 -36.68
CA PHE A 10 -10.39 -11.73 -37.82
C PHE A 10 -9.37 -12.78 -37.41
N SER A 11 -9.62 -14.03 -37.80
CA SER A 11 -8.59 -15.04 -37.89
C SER A 11 -7.72 -14.60 -39.07
N HIS A 12 -6.90 -13.57 -38.86
CA HIS A 12 -5.59 -13.67 -39.45
C HIS A 12 -4.96 -14.88 -38.77
N LYS A 13 -5.03 -16.02 -39.48
CA LYS A 13 -4.18 -17.18 -39.28
C LYS A 13 -2.72 -16.72 -39.41
N HIS A 14 -2.21 -15.97 -38.45
CA HIS A 14 -0.79 -15.78 -38.29
C HIS A 14 -0.26 -16.94 -37.48
N LYS A 15 0.22 -17.89 -38.28
CA LYS A 15 1.08 -19.01 -37.92
C LYS A 15 2.02 -18.67 -36.76
N ARG A 16 1.97 -19.58 -35.78
CA ARG A 16 2.97 -19.92 -34.75
C ARG A 16 2.94 -19.10 -33.47
N ASP A 17 2.63 -19.82 -32.41
CA ASP A 17 3.03 -19.63 -31.02
C ASP A 17 4.53 -19.33 -30.89
N LYS A 18 4.93 -18.10 -31.20
CA LYS A 18 6.23 -17.55 -30.82
C LYS A 18 5.97 -16.24 -30.11
N CYS A 19 6.35 -16.17 -28.84
CA CYS A 19 6.41 -14.91 -28.11
C CYS A 19 7.17 -13.88 -28.97
N TRP A 20 6.55 -12.71 -29.17
CA TRP A 20 7.17 -11.63 -29.91
C TRP A 20 8.45 -11.15 -29.20
N SER A 21 9.44 -10.68 -29.97
CA SER A 21 10.75 -10.27 -29.44
C SER A 21 11.05 -8.80 -29.73
N TRP A 22 11.34 -8.04 -28.67
CA TRP A 22 11.77 -6.63 -28.72
C TRP A 22 13.07 -6.40 -29.51
N GLU A 23 13.83 -7.46 -29.81
CA GLU A 23 15.18 -7.41 -30.34
C GLU A 23 15.34 -6.58 -31.63
N LYS A 24 14.36 -6.64 -32.56
CA LYS A 24 14.43 -5.89 -33.83
C LYS A 24 14.38 -4.37 -33.61
N TRP A 25 13.52 -3.89 -32.71
CA TRP A 25 13.41 -2.46 -32.43
C TRP A 25 14.56 -1.96 -31.57
N LEU A 26 14.95 -2.75 -30.57
CA LEU A 26 16.11 -2.47 -29.75
C LEU A 26 17.38 -2.31 -30.62
N LYS A 27 17.57 -3.17 -31.65
CA LYS A 27 18.65 -3.02 -32.64
C LYS A 27 18.54 -1.75 -33.50
N LYS A 28 17.32 -1.28 -33.81
CA LYS A 28 17.09 -0.06 -34.60
C LYS A 28 17.36 1.21 -33.78
N ALA A 29 16.88 1.25 -32.53
CA ALA A 29 17.10 2.34 -31.59
C ALA A 29 18.60 2.52 -31.27
N ALA A 30 19.32 1.41 -31.12
CA ALA A 30 20.78 1.41 -30.92
C ALA A 30 21.56 2.02 -32.10
N LYS A 31 21.04 1.96 -33.34
CA LYS A 31 21.66 2.57 -34.53
C LYS A 31 21.30 4.04 -34.70
N LYS A 32 20.07 4.45 -34.37
CA LYS A 32 19.63 5.84 -34.49
C LYS A 32 20.31 6.77 -33.49
N SER A 33 20.62 6.26 -32.30
CA SER A 33 21.17 7.03 -31.19
C SER A 33 22.69 7.24 -31.24
N GLU A 34 23.34 6.99 -32.38
CA GLU A 34 24.79 7.11 -32.56
C GLU A 34 25.35 8.53 -32.30
N ASN A 35 24.50 9.55 -32.41
CA ASN A 35 24.86 10.96 -32.16
C ASN A 35 24.17 11.57 -30.93
N ASP A 36 23.42 10.78 -30.15
CA ASP A 36 22.60 11.26 -29.03
C ASP A 36 23.27 10.96 -27.67
N LEU A 37 23.49 12.01 -26.88
CA LEU A 37 24.12 11.96 -25.56
C LEU A 37 23.17 11.53 -24.42
N ASN A 38 21.88 11.35 -24.66
CA ASN A 38 20.91 10.98 -23.61
C ASN A 38 20.94 9.48 -23.29
N THR A 39 21.12 9.08 -22.02
CA THR A 39 21.06 7.66 -21.61
C THR A 39 19.68 7.05 -21.85
N TRP A 40 18.63 7.86 -21.80
CA TRP A 40 17.26 7.41 -21.81
C TRP A 40 16.66 7.52 -23.20
N LEU A 41 16.20 6.39 -23.75
CA LEU A 41 15.47 6.37 -25.01
C LEU A 41 13.99 6.69 -24.79
N SER A 42 13.69 7.73 -24.01
CA SER A 42 12.32 8.13 -23.63
C SER A 42 11.45 8.46 -24.84
N ASP A 43 12.06 8.93 -25.90
CA ASP A 43 11.37 9.28 -27.15
C ASP A 43 11.04 8.03 -28.00
N GLU A 44 11.69 6.90 -27.72
CA GLU A 44 11.45 5.63 -28.42
C GLU A 44 10.72 4.57 -27.57
N PHE A 45 10.79 4.68 -26.24
CA PHE A 45 10.21 3.74 -25.27
C PHE A 45 9.67 4.49 -24.04
N VAL A 46 8.46 4.15 -23.62
CA VAL A 46 7.86 4.74 -22.42
C VAL A 46 8.72 4.38 -21.20
N PRO A 47 9.15 5.38 -20.40
CA PRO A 47 9.90 5.11 -19.17
C PRO A 47 9.09 4.28 -18.17
N CYS A 48 9.72 3.32 -17.50
CA CYS A 48 9.06 2.57 -16.41
C CYS A 48 8.62 3.49 -15.24
N THR A 49 9.20 4.68 -15.12
CA THR A 49 8.80 5.69 -14.14
C THR A 49 7.42 6.27 -14.40
N SER A 50 6.90 6.15 -15.62
CA SER A 50 5.59 6.65 -16.03
C SER A 50 4.42 5.87 -15.42
N PHE A 51 4.67 4.69 -14.86
CA PHE A 51 3.64 3.84 -14.27
C PHE A 51 3.71 3.92 -12.73
N SER A 52 2.57 4.14 -12.08
CA SER A 52 2.40 4.39 -10.64
C SER A 52 2.68 3.17 -9.74
N SER A 53 3.11 2.05 -10.32
CA SER A 53 2.85 0.73 -9.75
C SER A 53 3.86 -0.35 -10.16
N LEU A 54 5.07 0.07 -10.52
CA LEU A 54 6.10 -0.83 -11.02
C LEU A 54 7.22 -1.03 -10.02
N THR A 55 7.40 -2.28 -9.64
CA THR A 55 8.29 -2.68 -8.58
C THR A 55 9.78 -2.44 -8.87
N LEU A 56 10.16 -2.41 -10.15
CA LEU A 56 11.54 -2.18 -10.60
C LEU A 56 11.81 -0.71 -11.01
N LYS A 57 10.82 0.18 -10.84
CA LYS A 57 10.89 1.61 -11.20
C LYS A 57 12.09 2.35 -10.58
N PRO A 58 12.41 2.21 -9.28
CA PRO A 58 13.48 2.98 -8.66
C PRO A 58 14.88 2.69 -9.23
N TYR A 59 15.18 1.44 -9.60
CA TYR A 59 16.50 1.03 -10.13
C TYR A 59 16.72 1.52 -11.54
N ILE A 60 15.66 1.51 -12.32
CA ILE A 60 15.68 2.01 -13.68
C ILE A 60 15.97 3.51 -13.60
N ALA A 61 15.24 4.25 -12.77
CA ALA A 61 15.37 5.70 -12.59
C ALA A 61 16.80 6.16 -12.19
N ALA A 62 17.59 5.31 -11.56
CA ALA A 62 18.94 5.62 -11.12
C ALA A 62 20.01 5.58 -12.23
N ILE A 63 19.68 5.05 -13.42
CA ILE A 63 20.65 4.87 -14.50
C ILE A 63 21.01 6.22 -15.14
N ASN A 64 22.32 6.45 -15.33
CA ASN A 64 22.88 7.66 -15.93
C ASN A 64 24.02 7.37 -16.94
N ASN A 65 24.67 8.40 -17.46
CA ASN A 65 25.72 8.30 -18.49
C ASN A 65 27.06 7.68 -18.01
N GLN A 66 27.25 7.48 -16.72
CA GLN A 66 28.41 6.82 -16.10
C GLN A 66 28.00 5.55 -15.35
N PHE A 67 26.97 4.85 -15.83
CA PHE A 67 26.45 3.65 -15.21
C PHE A 67 27.04 2.38 -15.83
N TYR A 68 27.50 1.45 -15.00
CA TYR A 68 28.19 0.23 -15.38
C TYR A 68 27.64 -0.98 -14.59
N VAL A 69 27.77 -2.16 -15.18
CA VAL A 69 27.21 -3.42 -14.68
C VAL A 69 28.17 -4.58 -14.92
N GLU A 70 27.98 -5.66 -14.18
CA GLU A 70 28.63 -6.94 -14.41
C GLU A 70 27.66 -7.87 -15.13
N ILE A 71 28.15 -8.54 -16.17
CA ILE A 71 27.31 -9.41 -16.99
C ILE A 71 27.95 -10.79 -17.08
N GLU A 72 27.18 -11.82 -16.75
CA GLU A 72 27.52 -13.22 -17.04
C GLU A 72 27.55 -13.42 -18.57
N HIS A 73 28.65 -13.95 -19.12
CA HIS A 73 28.75 -14.18 -20.57
C HIS A 73 29.25 -15.58 -20.90
N ASN A 74 28.46 -16.33 -21.67
CA ASN A 74 28.71 -17.76 -21.92
C ASN A 74 29.01 -18.03 -23.40
N LYS A 75 29.04 -16.99 -24.24
CA LYS A 75 28.74 -17.09 -25.68
C LYS A 75 29.86 -16.68 -26.63
N ASP A 76 31.05 -16.35 -26.14
CA ASP A 76 32.15 -15.86 -27.00
C ASP A 76 33.11 -16.95 -27.51
N GLY A 77 32.53 -17.98 -28.13
CA GLY A 77 33.11 -18.67 -29.29
C GLY A 77 34.51 -19.28 -29.17
N GLY A 78 34.70 -20.30 -28.31
CA GLY A 78 35.68 -21.36 -28.62
C GLY A 78 36.63 -21.82 -27.52
N LEU A 79 36.54 -21.27 -26.31
CA LEU A 79 37.26 -21.83 -25.15
C LEU A 79 36.27 -22.65 -24.32
N THR A 80 36.43 -23.98 -24.30
CA THR A 80 35.73 -24.86 -23.35
C THR A 80 36.25 -24.55 -21.96
N PHE A 81 35.37 -24.02 -21.10
CA PHE A 81 35.69 -23.67 -19.72
C PHE A 81 35.66 -24.92 -18.81
N GLU A 82 36.52 -24.97 -17.80
CA GLU A 82 36.45 -25.99 -16.74
C GLU A 82 35.05 -25.95 -16.09
N THR A 83 34.50 -27.12 -15.76
CA THR A 83 33.06 -27.40 -15.75
C THR A 83 32.20 -26.69 -14.69
N ASN A 84 32.73 -25.75 -13.89
CA ASN A 84 31.98 -25.07 -12.82
C ASN A 84 32.18 -23.53 -12.72
N GLU A 85 32.98 -22.88 -13.59
CA GLU A 85 33.21 -21.43 -13.51
C GLU A 85 32.25 -20.62 -14.41
N LYS A 86 31.70 -19.52 -13.88
CA LYS A 86 30.86 -18.52 -14.55
C LYS A 86 31.69 -17.28 -14.94
N PRO A 87 32.11 -17.15 -16.21
CA PRO A 87 32.81 -15.97 -16.67
C PRO A 87 31.93 -14.72 -16.65
N VAL A 88 32.46 -13.65 -16.06
CA VAL A 88 31.80 -12.34 -15.92
C VAL A 88 32.74 -11.25 -16.39
N TRP A 89 32.17 -10.21 -17.02
CA TRP A 89 32.92 -9.00 -17.36
C TRP A 89 32.10 -7.73 -17.16
N PHE A 90 32.80 -6.60 -17.14
CA PHE A 90 32.21 -5.29 -16.97
C PHE A 90 31.63 -4.76 -18.28
N ALA A 91 30.46 -4.14 -18.20
CA ALA A 91 29.85 -3.45 -19.30
C ALA A 91 29.29 -2.08 -18.87
N LYS A 92 29.45 -1.08 -19.72
CA LYS A 92 28.82 0.24 -19.56
C LYS A 92 27.38 0.18 -20.06
N VAL A 93 26.42 0.68 -19.28
CA VAL A 93 25.05 0.93 -19.76
C VAL A 93 25.08 2.18 -20.64
N ILE A 94 24.80 1.99 -21.93
CA ILE A 94 24.82 3.07 -22.92
C ILE A 94 23.42 3.66 -23.08
N LYS A 95 22.38 2.82 -23.09
CA LYS A 95 21.00 3.26 -23.28
C LYS A 95 20.00 2.46 -22.43
N VAL A 96 18.90 3.10 -22.06
CA VAL A 96 17.76 2.52 -21.33
C VAL A 96 16.49 2.61 -22.16
N ALA A 97 15.80 1.47 -22.33
CA ALA A 97 14.55 1.33 -23.05
C ALA A 97 13.54 0.54 -22.20
N GLY A 98 12.73 1.23 -21.41
CA GLY A 98 11.82 0.60 -20.45
C GLY A 98 12.59 -0.31 -19.49
N TYR A 99 12.28 -1.61 -19.49
CA TYR A 99 12.98 -2.64 -18.72
C TYR A 99 14.25 -3.20 -19.39
N ARG A 100 14.67 -2.69 -20.56
CA ARG A 100 15.81 -3.22 -21.34
C ARG A 100 16.98 -2.24 -21.29
N LEU A 101 18.18 -2.77 -21.13
CA LEU A 101 19.43 -2.00 -21.07
C LEU A 101 20.34 -2.40 -22.24
N LEU A 102 20.87 -1.41 -22.95
CA LEU A 102 21.92 -1.60 -23.94
C LEU A 102 23.27 -1.44 -23.24
N CYS A 103 24.06 -2.49 -23.23
CA CYS A 103 25.35 -2.55 -22.56
C CYS A 103 26.48 -2.69 -23.58
N ARG A 104 27.65 -2.14 -23.28
CA ARG A 104 28.90 -2.34 -24.05
C ARG A 104 30.02 -2.84 -23.17
N TRP A 105 30.72 -3.86 -23.63
CA TRP A 105 31.87 -4.40 -22.92
C TRP A 105 33.00 -3.39 -22.71
N ILE A 106 33.55 -3.37 -21.51
CA ILE A 106 34.75 -2.58 -21.20
C ILE A 106 35.95 -3.15 -21.94
N GLY A 107 36.63 -2.28 -22.71
CA GLY A 107 37.75 -2.62 -23.59
C GLY A 107 37.39 -2.72 -25.07
N ALA A 108 36.09 -2.72 -25.40
CA ALA A 108 35.65 -2.59 -26.78
C ALA A 108 35.80 -1.13 -27.25
N ASP A 109 36.40 -0.97 -28.42
CA ASP A 109 36.54 0.33 -29.10
C ASP A 109 35.56 0.39 -30.27
N PRO A 110 34.51 1.23 -30.21
CA PRO A 110 33.52 1.31 -31.27
C PRO A 110 34.07 1.82 -32.61
N ALA A 111 35.29 2.39 -32.66
CA ALA A 111 35.95 2.80 -33.89
C ALA A 111 36.63 1.64 -34.64
N THR A 112 37.04 0.59 -33.93
CA THR A 112 37.81 -0.53 -34.51
C THR A 112 37.13 -1.89 -34.36
N ASP A 113 36.25 -2.05 -33.38
CA ASP A 113 35.55 -3.30 -33.06
C ASP A 113 34.12 -3.28 -33.62
N SER A 114 33.67 -4.41 -34.17
CA SER A 114 32.30 -4.49 -34.69
C SER A 114 31.28 -4.45 -33.55
N ARG A 115 30.27 -3.59 -33.69
CA ARG A 115 29.22 -3.42 -32.65
C ARG A 115 28.44 -4.68 -32.33
N ALA A 116 28.30 -5.57 -33.31
CA ALA A 116 27.67 -6.88 -33.13
C ALA A 116 28.43 -7.77 -32.13
N LYS A 117 29.69 -7.44 -31.82
CA LYS A 117 30.52 -8.10 -30.80
C LYS A 117 30.61 -7.25 -29.51
N SER A 118 30.60 -5.93 -29.60
CA SER A 118 30.82 -5.06 -28.45
C SER A 118 29.57 -4.75 -27.62
N ASP A 119 28.38 -4.68 -28.26
CA ASP A 119 27.15 -4.15 -27.65
C ASP A 119 26.04 -5.20 -27.61
N PHE A 120 25.27 -5.26 -26.52
CA PHE A 120 24.19 -6.23 -26.33
C PHE A 120 23.05 -5.70 -25.44
N TRP A 121 21.85 -6.25 -25.63
CA TRP A 121 20.67 -5.89 -24.84
C TRP A 121 20.39 -6.93 -23.76
N ILE A 122 19.97 -6.48 -22.57
CA ILE A 122 19.58 -7.36 -21.47
C ILE A 122 18.33 -6.83 -20.75
N HIS A 123 17.47 -7.74 -20.27
CA HIS A 123 16.35 -7.35 -19.40
C HIS A 123 16.90 -7.02 -18.02
N ILE A 124 16.44 -5.93 -17.44
CA ILE A 124 16.83 -5.55 -16.09
C ILE A 124 16.36 -6.60 -15.07
N ALA A 125 15.21 -7.27 -15.29
CA ALA A 125 14.81 -8.41 -14.47
C ALA A 125 15.50 -9.76 -14.81
N SER A 126 16.52 -9.77 -15.68
CA SER A 126 17.28 -11.00 -16.04
C SER A 126 18.14 -11.45 -14.86
N SER A 127 18.41 -12.75 -14.77
CA SER A 127 19.35 -13.33 -13.80
C SER A 127 20.82 -13.12 -14.17
N GLU A 128 21.13 -12.67 -15.39
CA GLU A 128 22.50 -12.58 -15.94
C GLU A 128 23.14 -11.19 -15.77
N ILE A 129 22.37 -10.20 -15.27
CA ILE A 129 22.83 -8.82 -15.06
C ILE A 129 22.99 -8.53 -13.59
N HIS A 130 24.12 -7.92 -13.24
CA HIS A 130 24.51 -7.65 -11.88
C HIS A 130 25.12 -6.26 -11.73
N ARG A 131 25.20 -5.79 -10.49
CA ARG A 131 25.98 -4.59 -10.15
C ARG A 131 27.48 -4.87 -10.21
N ILE A 132 28.31 -3.83 -10.36
CA ILE A 132 29.76 -3.96 -10.16
C ILE A 132 30.06 -4.47 -8.73
N GLY A 133 30.94 -5.46 -8.68
CA GLY A 133 31.41 -6.16 -7.49
C GLY A 133 30.60 -7.40 -7.09
N GLU A 134 29.43 -7.66 -7.71
CA GLU A 134 28.53 -8.76 -7.32
C GLU A 134 29.13 -10.14 -7.62
N CYS A 135 29.93 -10.22 -8.67
CA CYS A 135 30.56 -11.41 -9.20
C CYS A 135 32.06 -11.49 -8.83
N ASN A 136 32.50 -10.79 -7.78
CA ASN A 136 33.90 -10.80 -7.37
C ASN A 136 34.41 -12.23 -7.08
N PRO A 137 35.40 -12.76 -7.83
CA PRO A 137 35.91 -14.13 -7.69
C PRO A 137 36.49 -14.43 -6.31
N MET A 138 37.00 -13.42 -5.61
CA MET A 138 37.50 -13.57 -4.24
C MET A 138 36.38 -13.84 -3.23
N LYS A 139 35.13 -13.49 -3.57
CA LYS A 139 33.94 -13.65 -2.72
C LYS A 139 33.05 -14.79 -3.17
N LYS A 140 32.94 -15.01 -4.48
CA LYS A 140 32.11 -16.04 -5.08
C LYS A 140 32.98 -16.83 -6.05
N LYS A 141 33.47 -17.98 -5.58
CA LYS A 141 34.41 -18.82 -6.32
C LYS A 141 33.85 -19.33 -7.65
N ASP A 142 32.53 -19.33 -7.79
CA ASP A 142 31.85 -19.70 -9.03
C ASP A 142 32.01 -18.65 -10.12
N TYR A 143 32.42 -17.40 -9.81
CA TYR A 143 32.62 -16.36 -10.81
C TYR A 143 34.09 -16.11 -11.11
N VAL A 144 34.40 -15.79 -12.37
CA VAL A 144 35.75 -15.41 -12.80
C VAL A 144 35.66 -14.15 -13.65
N TYR A 145 36.40 -13.09 -13.26
CA TYR A 145 36.54 -11.90 -14.09
C TYR A 145 37.39 -12.21 -15.31
N ARG A 146 36.73 -12.28 -16.45
CA ARG A 146 37.36 -12.63 -17.72
C ARG A 146 36.75 -11.80 -18.83
N PRO A 147 37.55 -10.98 -19.55
CA PRO A 147 37.05 -10.27 -20.71
C PRO A 147 36.51 -11.24 -21.76
N PRO A 148 35.52 -10.81 -22.57
CA PRO A 148 35.12 -11.52 -23.77
C PRO A 148 36.33 -11.84 -24.67
N ALA A 149 36.29 -12.98 -25.37
CA ALA A 149 37.45 -13.54 -26.06
C ALA A 149 38.09 -12.57 -27.08
N PHE A 150 37.29 -11.75 -27.75
CA PHE A 150 37.81 -10.77 -28.71
C PHE A 150 38.64 -9.66 -28.04
N ILE A 151 38.32 -9.29 -26.79
CA ILE A 151 39.07 -8.31 -26.00
C ILE A 151 40.39 -8.92 -25.53
N ILE A 152 40.38 -10.19 -25.11
CA ILE A 152 41.61 -10.92 -24.74
C ILE A 152 42.59 -10.96 -25.92
N LEU A 153 42.10 -11.25 -27.12
CA LEU A 153 42.93 -11.28 -28.33
C LEU A 153 43.48 -9.89 -28.68
N LYS A 154 42.68 -8.83 -28.50
CA LYS A 154 43.08 -7.43 -28.69
C LYS A 154 44.19 -7.00 -27.72
N TRP A 155 44.10 -7.42 -26.47
CA TRP A 155 45.05 -7.07 -25.40
C TRP A 155 46.23 -8.06 -25.27
N LYS A 156 46.41 -8.98 -26.22
CA LYS A 156 47.41 -10.07 -26.12
C LYS A 156 48.84 -9.60 -25.81
N ALA A 157 49.24 -8.40 -26.26
CA ALA A 157 50.57 -7.85 -26.02
C ALA A 157 50.80 -7.40 -24.57
N ASP A 158 49.76 -6.97 -23.86
CA ASP A 158 49.81 -6.57 -22.45
C ASP A 158 48.42 -6.72 -21.81
N LEU A 159 48.02 -7.97 -21.55
CA LEU A 159 46.66 -8.27 -21.08
C LEU A 159 46.42 -7.71 -19.67
N MET A 160 47.40 -7.90 -18.77
CA MET A 160 47.26 -7.50 -17.37
C MET A 160 47.35 -5.99 -17.18
N GLY A 161 48.20 -5.28 -17.93
CA GLY A 161 48.25 -3.82 -17.90
C GLY A 161 46.98 -3.18 -18.44
N ASN A 162 46.41 -3.73 -19.52
CA ASN A 162 45.13 -3.24 -20.06
C ASN A 162 43.95 -3.54 -19.13
N ILE A 163 43.90 -4.72 -18.49
CA ILE A 163 42.89 -5.01 -17.45
C ILE A 163 43.03 -4.02 -16.29
N ALA A 164 44.23 -3.85 -15.74
CA ALA A 164 44.47 -2.95 -14.60
C ALA A 164 44.05 -1.50 -14.92
N LYS A 165 44.39 -1.02 -16.12
CA LYS A 165 43.98 0.31 -16.61
C LYS A 165 42.46 0.48 -16.67
N HIS A 166 41.78 -0.39 -17.41
CA HIS A 166 40.32 -0.24 -17.62
C HIS A 166 39.50 -0.56 -16.37
N VAL A 167 40.04 -1.37 -15.45
CA VAL A 167 39.42 -1.59 -14.12
C VAL A 167 39.66 -0.38 -13.21
N SER A 168 40.82 0.28 -13.29
CA SER A 168 41.07 1.53 -12.57
C SER A 168 40.11 2.64 -13.00
N ASP A 169 39.72 2.68 -14.28
CA ASP A 169 38.74 3.64 -14.80
C ASP A 169 37.30 3.40 -14.27
N LEU A 170 37.05 2.26 -13.62
CA LEU A 170 35.77 1.93 -12.96
C LEU A 170 35.73 2.37 -11.49
N ALA A 171 36.79 2.99 -10.96
CA ALA A 171 36.85 3.40 -9.55
C ALA A 171 35.73 4.39 -9.16
N ASP A 172 35.31 5.25 -10.10
CA ASP A 172 34.26 6.26 -9.93
C ASP A 172 32.95 5.93 -10.69
N ALA A 173 32.72 4.65 -11.02
CA ALA A 173 31.57 4.20 -11.81
C ALA A 173 30.27 4.07 -10.99
N ASP A 174 29.15 4.57 -11.54
CA ASP A 174 27.81 4.31 -10.99
C ASP A 174 27.34 2.88 -11.35
N THR A 175 26.55 2.24 -10.48
CA THR A 175 26.01 0.88 -10.71
C THR A 175 24.73 0.66 -9.88
N PHE A 176 24.00 -0.43 -10.11
CA PHE A 176 22.79 -0.75 -9.33
C PHE A 176 23.08 -0.85 -7.83
N SER A 177 22.10 -0.42 -7.04
CA SER A 177 22.12 -0.61 -5.59
C SER A 177 22.07 -2.11 -5.24
N ASN A 178 22.60 -2.47 -4.07
CA ASN A 178 22.79 -3.86 -3.66
C ASN A 178 21.54 -4.74 -3.73
N ASP A 179 20.38 -4.18 -3.45
CA ASP A 179 19.14 -4.95 -3.34
C ASP A 179 18.34 -5.02 -4.68
N PHE A 180 18.99 -4.66 -5.78
CA PHE A 180 18.43 -4.81 -7.12
C PHE A 180 17.98 -6.26 -7.42
N GLU A 181 18.76 -7.27 -7.00
CA GLU A 181 18.41 -8.69 -7.16
C GLU A 181 17.10 -9.07 -6.45
N ARG A 182 16.87 -8.49 -5.26
CA ARG A 182 15.67 -8.61 -4.43
C ARG A 182 14.41 -8.14 -5.15
N ALA A 183 14.56 -7.00 -5.80
CA ALA A 183 13.51 -6.29 -6.52
C ALA A 183 12.99 -7.08 -7.73
N LYS A 184 13.68 -8.13 -8.18
CA LYS A 184 13.25 -9.00 -9.30
C LYS A 184 12.22 -10.08 -8.92
N GLN A 185 12.10 -10.50 -7.65
CA GLN A 185 11.30 -11.70 -7.27
C GLN A 185 9.76 -11.53 -7.05
N ARG A 186 9.28 -10.60 -6.24
CA ARG A 186 7.84 -10.39 -5.83
C ARG A 186 6.82 -9.82 -6.85
N THR A 187 6.98 -10.04 -8.15
CA THR A 187 6.10 -9.47 -9.20
C THR A 187 4.92 -10.40 -9.61
N ALA A 188 4.33 -11.24 -8.72
CA ALA A 188 3.53 -12.44 -9.15
C ALA A 188 2.19 -12.83 -8.42
N THR A 189 1.19 -11.97 -8.13
CA THR A 189 0.15 -12.21 -7.06
C THR A 189 -1.33 -11.63 -7.33
N ASN A 190 -2.54 -12.18 -6.87
CA ASN A 190 -3.98 -11.72 -7.18
C ASN A 190 -5.19 -11.70 -6.11
N LYS A 191 -6.32 -10.95 -6.35
CA LYS A 191 -7.60 -10.62 -5.58
C LYS A 191 -8.76 -11.63 -5.56
N PHE A 192 -8.90 -12.47 -6.58
CA PHE A 192 -10.03 -13.41 -6.69
C PHE A 192 -9.60 -14.88 -6.63
N GLU A 193 -10.57 -15.79 -6.46
CA GLU A 193 -10.31 -17.22 -6.47
C GLU A 193 -10.92 -17.92 -7.68
N LYS A 194 -10.19 -18.92 -8.16
CA LYS A 194 -10.69 -19.87 -9.15
C LYS A 194 -11.93 -20.59 -8.60
N GLY A 195 -13.08 -20.41 -9.26
CA GLY A 195 -14.33 -21.11 -9.01
C GLY A 195 -15.51 -20.22 -8.58
N GLN A 196 -15.25 -18.96 -8.18
CA GLN A 196 -16.28 -18.01 -7.73
C GLN A 196 -17.17 -17.50 -8.88
N ARG A 197 -18.41 -17.12 -8.54
CA ARG A 197 -19.46 -16.60 -9.42
C ARG A 197 -19.60 -15.09 -9.25
N VAL A 198 -19.39 -14.33 -10.32
CA VAL A 198 -19.57 -12.86 -10.39
C VAL A 198 -20.73 -12.52 -11.33
N GLU A 199 -21.27 -11.32 -11.22
CA GLU A 199 -22.03 -10.70 -12.32
C GLU A 199 -21.05 -9.94 -13.21
N LEU A 200 -21.02 -10.27 -14.50
CA LEU A 200 -20.15 -9.67 -15.49
C LEU A 200 -21.01 -8.90 -16.49
N LEU A 201 -20.70 -7.63 -16.72
CA LEU A 201 -21.23 -6.90 -17.87
C LEU A 201 -20.66 -7.50 -19.14
N SER A 202 -21.53 -8.06 -19.97
CA SER A 202 -21.16 -8.66 -21.25
C SER A 202 -21.16 -7.64 -22.37
N ALA A 203 -20.54 -7.99 -23.50
CA ALA A 203 -20.53 -7.18 -24.72
C ALA A 203 -21.93 -6.93 -25.32
N GLN A 204 -22.96 -7.72 -24.94
CA GLN A 204 -24.36 -7.46 -25.32
C GLN A 204 -25.01 -6.39 -24.41
N ASN A 205 -24.17 -5.66 -23.69
CA ASN A 205 -24.53 -4.67 -22.68
C ASN A 205 -25.50 -5.25 -21.62
N CYS A 206 -25.47 -6.56 -21.36
CA CYS A 206 -26.29 -7.17 -20.31
C CYS A 206 -25.42 -7.81 -19.24
N ILE A 207 -25.93 -7.86 -18.02
CA ILE A 207 -25.26 -8.55 -16.92
C ILE A 207 -25.50 -10.05 -17.09
N ARG A 208 -24.43 -10.83 -16.95
CA ARG A 208 -24.46 -12.30 -17.01
C ARG A 208 -23.66 -12.90 -15.85
N PRO A 209 -24.10 -14.03 -15.29
CA PRO A 209 -23.30 -14.74 -14.30
C PRO A 209 -22.04 -15.36 -14.96
N ALA A 210 -20.88 -15.18 -14.35
CA ALA A 210 -19.61 -15.73 -14.82
C ALA A 210 -18.81 -16.41 -13.70
N ARG A 211 -17.95 -17.37 -14.05
CA ARG A 211 -17.14 -18.18 -13.13
C ARG A 211 -15.64 -17.97 -13.33
N ILE A 212 -14.86 -17.78 -12.27
CA ILE A 212 -13.40 -17.56 -12.38
C ILE A 212 -12.66 -18.89 -12.61
N THR A 213 -11.71 -18.97 -13.56
CA THR A 213 -11.07 -20.23 -13.99
C THR A 213 -9.52 -20.24 -13.99
N LYS A 214 -8.85 -19.10 -14.17
CA LYS A 214 -7.37 -18.96 -14.15
C LYS A 214 -6.95 -17.57 -13.69
N ILE A 215 -5.68 -17.43 -13.32
CA ILE A 215 -5.12 -16.20 -12.75
C ILE A 215 -3.64 -16.07 -13.18
N LYS A 216 -3.19 -14.87 -13.58
CA LYS A 216 -1.80 -14.54 -14.00
C LYS A 216 -1.49 -13.06 -13.75
N GLY A 217 -0.45 -12.75 -12.99
CA GLY A 217 -0.12 -11.35 -12.69
C GLY A 217 -1.19 -10.75 -11.78
N ARG A 218 -1.95 -9.74 -12.25
CA ARG A 218 -3.20 -9.21 -11.66
C ARG A 218 -4.47 -9.58 -12.47
N ARG A 219 -4.31 -10.39 -13.52
CA ARG A 219 -5.39 -10.72 -14.46
C ARG A 219 -6.09 -12.02 -14.01
N ILE A 220 -7.40 -12.06 -14.14
CA ILE A 220 -8.26 -13.23 -13.88
C ILE A 220 -8.95 -13.68 -15.15
N GLN A 221 -9.17 -14.98 -15.31
CA GLN A 221 -9.98 -15.56 -16.37
C GLN A 221 -11.40 -15.84 -15.87
N LEU A 222 -12.42 -15.39 -16.58
CA LEU A 222 -13.83 -15.62 -16.32
C LEU A 222 -14.47 -16.49 -17.40
N GLU A 223 -15.47 -17.27 -17.03
CA GLU A 223 -16.20 -18.19 -17.90
C GLU A 223 -17.71 -17.98 -17.68
N VAL A 224 -18.42 -17.46 -18.69
CA VAL A 224 -19.87 -17.21 -18.63
C VAL A 224 -20.63 -18.51 -18.89
N ARG A 225 -21.66 -18.81 -18.08
CA ARG A 225 -22.45 -20.04 -18.16
C ARG A 225 -23.94 -19.73 -18.01
N GLU A 226 -24.78 -20.07 -18.99
CA GLU A 226 -26.23 -19.85 -18.90
C GLU A 226 -26.98 -20.91 -18.08
N ASP A 227 -26.76 -22.22 -18.29
CA ASP A 227 -27.27 -23.32 -17.45
C ASP A 227 -26.87 -24.70 -18.01
N GLU A 228 -26.70 -25.66 -17.09
CA GLU A 228 -26.46 -27.13 -17.17
C GLU A 228 -25.65 -27.80 -18.32
N TYR A 229 -25.31 -27.15 -19.43
CA TYR A 229 -24.65 -27.78 -20.59
C TYR A 229 -23.44 -27.02 -21.16
N GLY A 230 -22.48 -26.66 -20.31
CA GLY A 230 -21.17 -26.15 -20.74
C GLY A 230 -21.03 -24.62 -20.70
N ALA A 231 -19.90 -24.11 -21.18
CA ALA A 231 -19.54 -22.70 -21.10
C ALA A 231 -19.66 -21.98 -22.45
N ASP A 232 -20.23 -20.78 -22.44
CA ASP A 232 -20.56 -20.01 -23.65
C ASP A 232 -19.43 -19.08 -24.10
N ALA A 233 -18.62 -18.56 -23.16
CA ALA A 233 -17.52 -17.64 -23.45
C ALA A 233 -16.49 -17.56 -22.30
N VAL A 234 -15.23 -17.26 -22.63
CA VAL A 234 -14.13 -17.09 -21.67
C VAL A 234 -13.43 -15.74 -21.87
N TYR A 235 -13.28 -14.97 -20.79
CA TYR A 235 -12.68 -13.63 -20.77
C TYR A 235 -11.46 -13.60 -19.86
N TRP A 236 -10.51 -12.70 -20.08
CA TRP A 236 -9.58 -12.28 -19.02
C TRP A 236 -9.86 -10.83 -18.68
N ILE A 237 -9.69 -10.41 -17.44
CA ILE A 237 -9.78 -9.00 -17.06
C ILE A 237 -8.83 -8.72 -15.92
N ASP A 238 -8.45 -7.46 -15.73
CA ASP A 238 -7.87 -7.06 -14.44
C ASP A 238 -8.93 -7.19 -13.35
N GLU A 239 -8.47 -7.54 -12.16
CA GLU A 239 -9.34 -7.78 -11.02
C GLU A 239 -10.06 -6.51 -10.48
N ASP A 240 -9.69 -5.32 -10.92
CA ASP A 240 -10.40 -4.07 -10.64
C ASP A 240 -11.28 -3.56 -11.80
N SER A 241 -11.51 -4.39 -12.82
CA SER A 241 -12.31 -4.02 -14.01
C SER A 241 -13.71 -3.48 -13.66
N PHE A 242 -14.13 -2.45 -14.41
CA PHE A 242 -15.47 -1.86 -14.35
C PHE A 242 -16.59 -2.83 -14.75
N MET A 243 -16.26 -3.91 -15.45
CA MET A 243 -17.22 -4.91 -15.92
C MET A 243 -17.67 -5.86 -14.81
N LEU A 244 -17.02 -5.83 -13.64
CA LEU A 244 -17.30 -6.72 -12.53
C LEU A 244 -18.34 -6.14 -11.59
N PHE A 245 -19.36 -6.94 -11.30
CA PHE A 245 -20.46 -6.63 -10.40
C PHE A 245 -20.69 -7.81 -9.45
N HIS A 246 -21.36 -7.50 -8.34
CA HIS A 246 -21.77 -8.53 -7.40
C HIS A 246 -23.05 -9.22 -7.83
N VAL A 247 -23.30 -10.42 -7.30
CA VAL A 247 -24.53 -11.15 -7.55
C VAL A 247 -25.74 -10.35 -7.02
N GLY A 248 -26.79 -10.23 -7.83
CA GLY A 248 -27.98 -9.41 -7.52
C GLY A 248 -27.85 -7.92 -7.84
N TRP A 249 -26.69 -7.44 -8.32
CA TRP A 249 -26.50 -6.03 -8.68
C TRP A 249 -27.47 -5.58 -9.78
N ALA A 250 -27.64 -6.42 -10.81
CA ALA A 250 -28.51 -6.10 -11.94
C ALA A 250 -29.97 -5.93 -11.50
N PHE A 251 -30.51 -6.85 -10.69
CA PHE A 251 -31.87 -6.73 -10.17
C PHE A 251 -32.06 -5.51 -9.27
N LEU A 252 -31.08 -5.20 -8.41
CA LEU A 252 -31.13 -4.05 -7.51
C LEU A 252 -31.26 -2.73 -8.28
N ASN A 253 -30.49 -2.60 -9.35
CA ASN A 253 -30.45 -1.39 -10.17
C ASN A 253 -31.52 -1.37 -11.28
N LYS A 254 -32.31 -2.45 -11.38
CA LYS A 254 -33.24 -2.71 -12.48
C LYS A 254 -32.53 -2.61 -13.83
N TYR A 255 -31.37 -3.25 -13.91
CA TYR A 255 -30.55 -3.37 -15.11
C TYR A 255 -30.78 -4.74 -15.75
N LYS A 256 -30.54 -4.84 -17.06
CA LYS A 256 -30.74 -6.09 -17.82
C LYS A 256 -29.85 -7.21 -17.30
N LEU A 257 -30.49 -8.29 -16.85
CA LEU A 257 -29.85 -9.54 -16.42
C LEU A 257 -30.30 -10.67 -17.33
N VAL A 258 -29.34 -11.38 -17.93
CA VAL A 258 -29.58 -12.58 -18.72
C VAL A 258 -28.98 -13.77 -17.97
N ALA A 259 -29.86 -14.64 -17.47
CA ALA A 259 -29.48 -15.84 -16.74
C ALA A 259 -30.66 -16.83 -16.70
N ASN A 260 -30.40 -18.06 -16.28
CA ASN A 260 -31.46 -19.03 -16.06
C ASN A 260 -32.43 -18.64 -14.95
N HIS A 261 -33.59 -19.30 -14.93
CA HIS A 261 -34.68 -18.99 -14.00
C HIS A 261 -34.28 -19.14 -12.52
N SER A 262 -33.41 -20.11 -12.22
CA SER A 262 -32.91 -20.35 -10.85
C SER A 262 -32.06 -19.19 -10.37
N TYR A 263 -31.09 -18.76 -11.18
CA TYR A 263 -30.23 -17.62 -10.87
C TYR A 263 -31.02 -16.32 -10.81
N ILE A 264 -31.98 -16.10 -11.71
CA ILE A 264 -32.87 -14.94 -11.68
C ILE A 264 -33.63 -14.86 -10.35
N LYS A 265 -34.22 -15.98 -9.89
CA LYS A 265 -34.93 -16.04 -8.60
C LYS A 265 -33.98 -15.76 -7.43
N HIS A 266 -32.75 -16.24 -7.51
CA HIS A 266 -31.70 -16.01 -6.52
C HIS A 266 -31.26 -14.55 -6.45
N ALA A 267 -30.87 -13.98 -7.59
CA ALA A 267 -30.46 -12.59 -7.74
C ALA A 267 -31.57 -11.61 -7.34
N LYS A 268 -32.84 -11.92 -7.66
CA LYS A 268 -34.00 -11.12 -7.24
C LYS A 268 -34.18 -11.11 -5.72
N LYS A 269 -34.09 -12.27 -5.05
CA LYS A 269 -34.16 -12.34 -3.58
C LYS A 269 -33.04 -11.53 -2.93
N ILE A 270 -31.84 -11.56 -3.49
CA ILE A 270 -30.70 -10.75 -3.06
C ILE A 270 -31.02 -9.27 -3.21
N ALA A 271 -31.47 -8.83 -4.39
CA ALA A 271 -31.79 -7.44 -4.64
C ALA A 271 -32.95 -6.89 -3.79
N GLU A 272 -34.02 -7.66 -3.59
CA GLU A 272 -35.16 -7.28 -2.73
C GLU A 272 -34.71 -7.13 -1.29
N ALA A 273 -33.88 -8.06 -0.80
CA ALA A 273 -33.28 -7.95 0.51
C ALA A 273 -32.42 -6.68 0.63
N ILE A 274 -31.52 -6.41 -0.33
CA ILE A 274 -30.70 -5.17 -0.32
C ILE A 274 -31.59 -3.91 -0.32
N LYS A 275 -32.68 -3.91 -1.10
CA LYS A 275 -33.60 -2.76 -1.20
C LYS A 275 -34.39 -2.51 0.09
N GLU A 276 -34.75 -3.57 0.80
CA GLU A 276 -35.47 -3.52 2.08
C GLU A 276 -34.52 -3.37 3.28
N ASP A 277 -33.22 -3.18 3.02
CA ASP A 277 -32.16 -3.14 4.05
C ASP A 277 -32.12 -4.41 4.91
N LYS A 278 -32.40 -5.56 4.28
CA LYS A 278 -32.36 -6.91 4.84
C LYS A 278 -31.12 -7.66 4.35
N LYS A 279 -30.70 -8.65 5.14
CA LYS A 279 -29.56 -9.51 4.80
C LYS A 279 -29.80 -10.27 3.49
N PRO A 280 -28.94 -10.10 2.45
CA PRO A 280 -29.15 -10.77 1.18
C PRO A 280 -28.78 -12.26 1.26
N PRO A 281 -29.58 -13.18 0.72
CA PRO A 281 -29.33 -14.62 0.80
C PRO A 281 -28.29 -15.10 -0.24
N TYR A 282 -27.03 -14.67 -0.16
CA TYR A 282 -25.93 -15.11 -1.03
C TYR A 282 -25.54 -16.59 -0.85
N GLU A 283 -25.19 -17.28 -1.94
CA GLU A 283 -24.57 -18.63 -1.91
C GLU A 283 -23.05 -18.54 -1.70
N LYS A 284 -22.42 -19.66 -1.31
CA LYS A 284 -20.97 -19.71 -1.03
C LYS A 284 -20.09 -19.31 -2.23
N ILE A 285 -20.55 -19.62 -3.44
CA ILE A 285 -19.84 -19.30 -4.66
C ILE A 285 -20.06 -17.86 -5.12
N ASP A 286 -20.99 -17.10 -4.52
CA ASP A 286 -21.30 -15.75 -4.98
C ASP A 286 -20.28 -14.71 -4.52
N VAL A 287 -19.79 -13.94 -5.48
CA VAL A 287 -19.11 -12.68 -5.21
C VAL A 287 -20.14 -11.65 -4.79
N ARG A 288 -19.90 -11.10 -3.61
CA ARG A 288 -20.85 -10.28 -2.88
C ARG A 288 -20.59 -8.80 -3.15
N MET A 289 -21.55 -7.95 -2.77
CA MET A 289 -21.48 -6.51 -2.98
C MET A 289 -20.20 -5.90 -2.39
N GLU A 290 -19.78 -6.43 -1.25
CA GLU A 290 -18.66 -5.95 -0.46
C GLU A 290 -17.31 -6.20 -1.15
N THR A 291 -17.20 -7.26 -1.95
CA THR A 291 -15.96 -7.62 -2.65
C THR A 291 -15.59 -6.61 -3.74
N ILE A 292 -16.60 -5.92 -4.30
CA ILE A 292 -16.50 -5.08 -5.50
C ILE A 292 -17.00 -3.63 -5.28
N LEU A 293 -17.50 -3.27 -4.08
CA LEU A 293 -18.04 -1.92 -3.83
C LEU A 293 -16.97 -0.83 -4.06
N ARG A 294 -17.40 0.25 -4.72
CA ARG A 294 -16.56 1.38 -5.09
C ARG A 294 -16.91 2.62 -4.28
N LYS A 295 -16.17 3.68 -4.57
CA LYS A 295 -15.91 4.83 -3.73
C LYS A 295 -16.97 5.89 -3.75
N LYS A 296 -17.37 6.56 -2.66
CA LYS A 296 -18.40 7.62 -2.78
C LYS A 296 -17.81 8.92 -3.35
N ASN A 297 -18.62 9.71 -4.06
CA ASN A 297 -18.19 11.01 -4.59
C ASN A 297 -18.48 12.12 -3.58
N GLU A 298 -17.44 12.74 -3.03
CA GLU A 298 -17.55 13.85 -2.08
C GLU A 298 -17.51 15.23 -2.73
N LYS A 299 -17.12 15.31 -4.00
CA LYS A 299 -16.99 16.58 -4.71
C LYS A 299 -18.36 17.15 -5.13
N GLY A 300 -19.44 16.37 -4.98
CA GLY A 300 -20.82 16.76 -5.26
C GLY A 300 -21.60 15.61 -5.90
N GLU A 301 -22.85 15.89 -6.29
CA GLU A 301 -23.74 14.87 -6.85
C GLU A 301 -23.97 15.08 -8.35
N PHE A 302 -23.72 14.03 -9.12
CA PHE A 302 -24.24 13.89 -10.46
C PHE A 302 -25.77 13.80 -10.42
N LYS A 303 -26.45 14.47 -11.35
CA LYS A 303 -27.92 14.50 -11.43
C LYS A 303 -28.40 13.95 -12.76
N LYS A 304 -29.57 13.32 -12.73
CA LYS A 304 -30.28 12.92 -13.96
C LYS A 304 -30.44 14.14 -14.88
N GLY A 305 -30.16 13.96 -16.16
CA GLY A 305 -30.25 14.99 -17.20
C GLY A 305 -29.00 15.85 -17.34
N MET A 306 -27.99 15.68 -16.47
CA MET A 306 -26.68 16.30 -16.72
C MET A 306 -26.03 15.71 -17.96
N LYS A 307 -25.41 16.58 -18.75
CA LYS A 307 -24.60 16.23 -19.91
C LYS A 307 -23.14 16.08 -19.53
N LEU A 308 -22.45 15.17 -20.20
CA LEU A 308 -21.03 14.90 -20.04
C LEU A 308 -20.48 14.28 -21.33
N GLU A 309 -19.17 14.06 -21.36
CA GLU A 309 -18.53 13.24 -22.38
C GLU A 309 -18.14 11.90 -21.74
N PHE A 310 -18.30 10.79 -22.45
CA PHE A 310 -17.85 9.49 -21.94
C PHE A 310 -17.25 8.64 -23.05
N PHE A 311 -16.35 7.74 -22.64
CA PHE A 311 -15.96 6.61 -23.46
C PHE A 311 -16.93 5.48 -23.19
N ASP A 312 -17.54 4.90 -24.23
CA ASP A 312 -18.23 3.63 -24.12
C ASP A 312 -17.17 2.52 -23.98
N PRO A 313 -17.06 1.85 -22.82
CA PRO A 313 -16.10 0.79 -22.64
C PRO A 313 -16.58 -0.61 -23.13
N LEU A 314 -17.72 -0.71 -23.78
CA LEU A 314 -18.19 -1.89 -24.52
C LEU A 314 -18.10 -1.73 -26.04
N ASP A 315 -17.91 -0.50 -26.55
CA ASP A 315 -17.51 -0.29 -27.94
C ASP A 315 -16.16 -1.00 -28.18
N GLN A 316 -16.14 -1.88 -29.19
CA GLN A 316 -14.96 -2.65 -29.58
C GLN A 316 -13.80 -1.75 -30.03
N LYS A 317 -14.08 -0.51 -30.40
CA LYS A 317 -13.03 0.44 -30.79
C LYS A 317 -12.57 1.25 -29.58
N MET A 318 -13.45 1.65 -28.66
CA MET A 318 -13.13 2.60 -27.57
C MET A 318 -12.32 3.81 -28.09
N LYS A 319 -12.65 4.27 -29.30
CA LYS A 319 -11.83 5.26 -30.02
C LYS A 319 -12.33 6.67 -29.86
N TYR A 320 -13.62 6.82 -29.61
CA TYR A 320 -14.28 8.10 -29.68
C TYR A 320 -15.04 8.36 -28.39
N LEU A 321 -15.06 9.63 -28.00
CA LEU A 321 -15.96 10.07 -26.96
C LEU A 321 -17.37 10.14 -27.54
N HIS A 322 -18.36 10.02 -26.67
CA HIS A 322 -19.75 10.29 -26.98
C HIS A 322 -20.22 11.51 -26.20
N VAL A 323 -21.03 12.34 -26.86
CA VAL A 323 -21.88 13.30 -26.17
C VAL A 323 -22.89 12.48 -25.39
N ALA A 324 -23.00 12.67 -24.09
CA ALA A 324 -23.80 11.77 -23.27
C ALA A 324 -24.63 12.43 -22.21
N THR A 325 -25.63 11.66 -21.78
CA THR A 325 -26.59 12.04 -20.75
C THR A 325 -26.59 11.05 -19.62
N ILE A 326 -26.62 11.57 -18.39
CA ILE A 326 -26.97 10.75 -17.24
C ILE A 326 -28.48 10.51 -17.24
N THR A 327 -28.91 9.35 -17.70
CA THR A 327 -30.35 9.02 -17.82
C THR A 327 -30.95 8.58 -16.50
N LYS A 328 -30.13 8.01 -15.61
CA LYS A 328 -30.57 7.53 -14.30
C LYS A 328 -29.42 7.52 -13.30
N ILE A 329 -29.72 7.89 -12.05
CA ILE A 329 -28.84 7.63 -10.92
C ILE A 329 -29.19 6.24 -10.37
N LEU A 330 -28.21 5.35 -10.36
CA LEU A 330 -28.35 3.98 -9.87
C LEU A 330 -27.91 3.92 -8.39
N LYS A 331 -28.16 2.78 -7.75
CA LYS A 331 -27.67 2.52 -6.39
C LYS A 331 -26.17 2.32 -6.41
N ASN A 332 -25.53 2.50 -5.25
CA ASN A 332 -24.12 2.20 -5.01
C ASN A 332 -23.12 2.98 -5.89
N GLY A 333 -23.46 4.22 -6.22
CA GLY A 333 -22.56 5.11 -6.94
C GLY A 333 -22.47 4.92 -8.43
N TYR A 334 -23.35 4.10 -8.99
CA TYR A 334 -23.45 3.91 -10.42
C TYR A 334 -24.37 4.95 -11.05
N LEU A 335 -24.00 5.36 -12.25
CA LEU A 335 -24.72 6.24 -13.14
C LEU A 335 -25.10 5.39 -14.35
N LEU A 336 -26.34 5.51 -14.81
CA LEU A 336 -26.70 5.04 -16.13
C LEU A 336 -26.40 6.18 -17.10
N VAL A 337 -25.39 5.97 -17.94
CA VAL A 337 -24.87 6.95 -18.90
C VAL A 337 -25.20 6.45 -20.29
N GLN A 338 -25.82 7.29 -21.11
CA GLN A 338 -26.21 6.95 -22.48
C GLN A 338 -25.57 7.95 -23.43
N GLY A 339 -24.96 7.48 -24.51
CA GLY A 339 -24.62 8.33 -25.65
C GLY A 339 -25.88 8.94 -26.25
N ASP A 340 -25.83 10.22 -26.57
CA ASP A 340 -26.95 10.92 -27.20
C ASP A 340 -27.13 10.50 -28.67
N ASP A 341 -26.09 9.94 -29.28
CA ASP A 341 -26.09 9.24 -30.56
C ASP A 341 -26.65 7.81 -30.48
N GLU A 342 -26.76 7.26 -29.28
CA GLU A 342 -27.09 5.86 -29.03
C GLU A 342 -28.56 5.67 -28.66
N THR A 343 -29.05 4.45 -28.85
CA THR A 343 -30.38 4.03 -28.41
C THR A 343 -30.44 3.86 -26.89
N GLU A 344 -31.65 3.92 -26.31
CA GLU A 344 -31.82 3.80 -24.85
C GLU A 344 -31.33 2.44 -24.31
N ASP A 345 -31.38 1.39 -25.14
CA ASP A 345 -30.90 0.04 -24.79
C ASP A 345 -29.36 -0.05 -24.71
N GLU A 346 -28.64 0.97 -25.16
CA GLU A 346 -27.17 1.04 -25.17
C GLU A 346 -26.60 1.74 -23.94
N ALA A 347 -27.43 2.36 -23.09
CA ALA A 347 -26.98 3.02 -21.87
C ALA A 347 -26.20 2.07 -20.93
N LEU A 348 -25.11 2.57 -20.33
CA LEU A 348 -24.14 1.79 -19.56
C LEU A 348 -24.06 2.17 -18.09
N PRO A 349 -23.83 1.18 -17.20
CA PRO A 349 -23.69 1.43 -15.78
C PRO A 349 -22.24 1.75 -15.42
N LEU A 350 -21.93 3.03 -15.30
CA LEU A 350 -20.59 3.50 -14.91
C LEU A 350 -20.62 4.05 -13.50
N HIS A 351 -19.65 3.65 -12.68
CA HIS A 351 -19.49 4.25 -11.36
C HIS A 351 -19.03 5.71 -11.50
N TRP A 352 -19.47 6.63 -10.63
CA TRP A 352 -19.14 8.06 -10.75
C TRP A 352 -17.64 8.38 -10.63
N THR A 353 -16.81 7.46 -10.11
CA THR A 353 -15.34 7.58 -10.12
C THR A 353 -14.71 6.89 -11.32
N SER A 354 -15.51 6.49 -12.30
CA SER A 354 -15.03 5.80 -13.49
C SER A 354 -14.06 6.70 -14.25
N PRO A 355 -12.89 6.17 -14.68
CA PRO A 355 -11.98 6.92 -15.52
C PRO A 355 -12.57 7.20 -16.91
N TYR A 356 -13.69 6.58 -17.29
CA TYR A 356 -14.36 6.76 -18.57
C TYR A 356 -15.36 7.93 -18.62
N LEU A 357 -15.46 8.72 -17.56
CA LEU A 357 -16.34 9.90 -17.50
C LEU A 357 -15.49 11.19 -17.60
N PHE A 358 -15.97 12.14 -18.41
CA PHE A 358 -15.28 13.40 -18.71
C PHE A 358 -16.24 14.59 -18.68
N PRO A 359 -15.76 15.78 -18.27
CA PRO A 359 -16.56 17.00 -18.35
C PRO A 359 -16.88 17.39 -19.80
N CYS A 360 -17.97 18.12 -19.98
CA CYS A 360 -18.30 18.73 -21.28
C CYS A 360 -17.14 19.63 -21.74
N GLY A 361 -16.65 19.44 -22.96
CA GLY A 361 -15.57 20.21 -23.57
C GLY A 361 -14.21 19.52 -23.50
N TYR A 362 -14.09 18.35 -22.87
CA TYR A 362 -12.85 17.59 -22.79
C TYR A 362 -12.31 17.25 -24.20
N SER A 363 -13.17 16.80 -25.10
CA SER A 363 -12.88 16.51 -26.51
C SER A 363 -12.25 17.69 -27.22
N ALA A 364 -12.87 18.87 -27.14
CA ALA A 364 -12.37 20.09 -27.75
C ALA A 364 -11.05 20.57 -27.11
N GLN A 365 -10.92 20.43 -25.79
CA GLN A 365 -9.72 20.84 -25.05
C GLN A 365 -8.51 19.95 -25.35
N HIS A 366 -8.74 18.66 -25.59
CA HIS A 366 -7.68 17.66 -25.71
C HIS A 366 -7.61 17.00 -27.10
N ASN A 367 -8.34 17.54 -28.08
CA ASN A 367 -8.39 17.07 -29.45
C ASN A 367 -8.69 15.56 -29.53
N VAL A 368 -9.70 15.10 -28.79
CA VAL A 368 -10.21 13.73 -28.85
C VAL A 368 -11.43 13.74 -29.77
N PRO A 369 -11.52 12.88 -30.80
CA PRO A 369 -12.73 12.82 -31.61
C PRO A 369 -13.92 12.40 -30.77
N ILE A 370 -15.04 13.10 -30.97
CA ILE A 370 -16.32 12.85 -30.34
C ILE A 370 -17.37 12.57 -31.41
N ILE A 371 -18.24 11.59 -31.19
CA ILE A 371 -19.34 11.28 -32.08
C ILE A 371 -20.41 12.36 -31.94
N HIS A 372 -20.78 12.99 -33.05
CA HIS A 372 -21.82 14.00 -33.05
C HIS A 372 -23.22 13.33 -33.06
N PRO A 373 -24.10 13.62 -32.08
CA PRO A 373 -25.37 12.92 -31.89
C PRO A 373 -26.34 12.99 -33.07
N GLU A 374 -26.25 14.05 -33.88
CA GLU A 374 -27.21 14.31 -34.96
C GLU A 374 -26.64 14.20 -36.39
N LEU A 375 -25.35 13.85 -36.53
CA LEU A 375 -24.67 13.87 -37.84
C LEU A 375 -24.36 12.46 -38.36
N ASN A 376 -25.24 11.49 -38.10
CA ASN A 376 -25.13 10.12 -38.60
C ASN A 376 -23.74 9.51 -38.34
N GLU A 377 -23.34 9.51 -37.06
CA GLU A 377 -22.04 9.01 -36.55
C GLU A 377 -20.79 9.77 -37.05
N SER A 378 -20.95 10.99 -37.57
CA SER A 378 -19.81 11.82 -37.94
C SER A 378 -18.96 12.20 -36.73
N LEU A 379 -17.64 12.02 -36.84
CA LEU A 379 -16.66 12.43 -35.84
C LEU A 379 -16.34 13.92 -35.98
N VAL A 380 -16.40 14.63 -34.86
CA VAL A 380 -15.97 16.02 -34.75
C VAL A 380 -14.97 16.16 -33.60
N THR A 381 -14.20 17.24 -33.58
CA THR A 381 -13.30 17.57 -32.45
C THR A 381 -13.67 18.91 -31.83
N ASP A 382 -14.64 19.62 -32.39
CA ASP A 382 -15.07 20.98 -32.05
C ASP A 382 -16.56 21.04 -31.74
N PHE A 383 -17.08 20.02 -31.04
CA PHE A 383 -18.49 19.95 -30.68
C PHE A 383 -18.95 21.19 -29.88
N ASP A 384 -19.96 21.90 -30.41
CA ASP A 384 -20.49 23.13 -29.82
C ASP A 384 -21.41 22.81 -28.63
N TRP A 385 -20.78 22.54 -27.48
CA TRP A 385 -21.47 22.33 -26.21
C TRP A 385 -22.42 23.46 -25.83
N PRO A 386 -22.05 24.76 -25.92
CA PRO A 386 -22.97 25.86 -25.65
C PRO A 386 -24.26 25.81 -26.48
N ALA A 387 -24.17 25.59 -27.79
CA ALA A 387 -25.34 25.48 -28.65
C ALA A 387 -26.17 24.23 -28.31
N TYR A 388 -25.51 23.10 -28.06
CA TYR A 388 -26.19 21.83 -27.77
C TYR A 388 -26.88 21.81 -26.40
N LEU A 389 -26.27 22.38 -25.36
CA LEU A 389 -26.89 22.55 -24.04
C LEU A 389 -28.13 23.46 -24.13
N LYS A 390 -28.04 24.55 -24.88
CA LYS A 390 -29.17 25.45 -25.14
C LYS A 390 -30.30 24.73 -25.89
N LYS A 391 -29.95 23.96 -26.92
CA LYS A 391 -30.91 23.19 -27.72
C LYS A 391 -31.64 22.13 -26.91
N THR A 392 -30.91 21.40 -26.08
CA THR A 392 -31.45 20.29 -25.26
C THR A 392 -32.05 20.76 -23.94
N ASN A 393 -31.94 22.06 -23.62
CA ASN A 393 -32.33 22.64 -22.33
C ASN A 393 -31.73 21.85 -21.14
N ALA A 394 -30.46 21.46 -21.29
CA ALA A 394 -29.73 20.64 -20.33
C ALA A 394 -28.59 21.43 -19.67
N VAL A 395 -28.01 20.86 -18.62
CA VAL A 395 -26.86 21.43 -17.90
C VAL A 395 -25.68 20.49 -17.99
N ALA A 396 -24.47 21.04 -18.14
CA ALA A 396 -23.25 20.26 -18.06
C ALA A 396 -23.04 19.74 -16.62
N ALA A 397 -22.52 18.53 -16.49
CA ALA A 397 -21.96 18.05 -15.25
C ALA A 397 -20.76 18.94 -14.85
N PRO A 398 -20.72 19.49 -13.63
CA PRO A 398 -19.63 20.36 -13.20
C PRO A 398 -18.25 19.67 -13.25
N GLU A 399 -17.23 20.38 -13.72
CA GLU A 399 -15.86 19.85 -13.91
C GLU A 399 -15.25 19.30 -12.62
N HIS A 400 -15.53 19.91 -11.47
CA HIS A 400 -15.03 19.45 -10.17
C HIS A 400 -15.56 18.07 -9.75
N LEU A 401 -16.60 17.53 -10.40
CA LEU A 401 -17.09 16.17 -10.13
C LEU A 401 -16.19 15.08 -10.73
N PHE A 402 -15.25 15.45 -11.60
CA PHE A 402 -14.35 14.53 -12.31
C PHE A 402 -12.95 14.49 -11.65
N ALA A 403 -12.13 13.53 -12.07
CA ALA A 403 -10.77 13.37 -11.57
C ALA A 403 -9.83 14.47 -12.12
N GLU A 404 -9.00 15.06 -11.25
CA GLU A 404 -8.01 16.08 -11.61
C GLU A 404 -6.71 15.44 -12.14
N PHE A 405 -6.06 16.08 -13.13
CA PHE A 405 -4.83 15.57 -13.75
C PHE A 405 -3.97 16.69 -14.36
N ASN A 406 -2.68 16.42 -14.59
CA ASN A 406 -1.75 17.33 -15.26
C ASN A 406 -1.36 16.85 -16.67
N ALA A 407 -2.04 17.37 -17.69
CA ALA A 407 -1.84 16.97 -19.08
C ALA A 407 -0.39 17.14 -19.59
N LYS A 408 0.30 18.22 -19.18
CA LYS A 408 1.68 18.50 -19.62
C LYS A 408 2.66 17.47 -19.06
N GLU A 409 2.47 17.09 -17.81
CA GLU A 409 3.30 16.06 -17.18
C GLU A 409 3.06 14.69 -17.82
N ILE A 410 1.80 14.35 -18.11
CA ILE A 410 1.43 13.08 -18.75
C ILE A 410 2.03 12.99 -20.16
N ALA A 411 1.92 14.04 -20.98
CA ALA A 411 2.53 14.08 -22.30
C ALA A 411 4.06 13.88 -22.27
N ARG A 412 4.74 14.40 -21.24
CA ARG A 412 6.19 14.17 -21.04
C ARG A 412 6.48 12.72 -20.65
N LYS A 413 5.63 12.09 -19.85
CA LYS A 413 5.79 10.70 -19.39
C LYS A 413 5.48 9.67 -20.48
N PHE A 414 4.63 10.02 -21.44
CA PHE A 414 4.21 9.13 -22.53
C PHE A 414 4.42 9.81 -23.90
N PRO A 415 5.67 9.98 -24.36
CA PRO A 415 5.91 10.64 -25.64
C PRO A 415 5.23 9.92 -26.81
N ILE A 416 4.63 10.66 -27.74
CA ILE A 416 4.01 10.07 -28.93
C ILE A 416 5.10 9.40 -29.79
N GLY A 417 4.81 8.18 -30.26
CA GLY A 417 5.74 7.31 -30.98
C GLY A 417 6.58 6.40 -30.09
N SER A 418 6.54 6.60 -28.76
CA SER A 418 7.25 5.76 -27.80
C SER A 418 6.53 4.41 -27.60
N ARG A 419 7.29 3.37 -27.28
CA ARG A 419 6.80 1.98 -27.21
C ARG A 419 6.56 1.50 -25.80
N LEU A 420 5.55 0.65 -25.61
CA LEU A 420 5.23 -0.05 -24.37
C LEU A 420 4.65 -1.45 -24.64
N GLU A 421 4.29 -2.16 -23.57
CA GLU A 421 3.44 -3.35 -23.65
C GLU A 421 2.06 -2.96 -23.13
N ALA A 422 1.03 -3.19 -23.94
CA ALA A 422 -0.36 -2.94 -23.57
C ALA A 422 -1.15 -4.25 -23.64
N ALA A 423 -2.05 -4.46 -22.69
CA ALA A 423 -3.12 -5.44 -22.88
C ALA A 423 -3.99 -4.99 -24.05
N ASP A 424 -4.65 -5.90 -24.76
CA ASP A 424 -5.63 -5.56 -25.80
C ASP A 424 -7.05 -5.66 -25.19
N ASN A 425 -7.85 -4.59 -25.31
CA ASN A 425 -9.23 -4.55 -24.79
C ASN A 425 -10.18 -5.48 -25.57
N ASN A 426 -9.88 -5.77 -26.84
CA ASN A 426 -10.64 -6.72 -27.67
C ASN A 426 -10.20 -8.17 -27.44
N GLU A 427 -8.93 -8.37 -27.08
CA GLU A 427 -8.36 -9.67 -26.73
C GLU A 427 -7.70 -9.64 -25.36
N LEU A 428 -8.50 -9.44 -24.31
CA LEU A 428 -8.04 -9.26 -22.92
C LEU A 428 -7.16 -10.41 -22.38
N MET A 429 -7.05 -11.51 -23.10
CA MET A 429 -6.15 -12.63 -22.87
C MET A 429 -4.67 -12.33 -23.19
N LYS A 430 -4.39 -11.30 -23.97
CA LYS A 430 -3.09 -11.07 -24.61
C LYS A 430 -2.56 -9.68 -24.30
N ILE A 431 -1.24 -9.64 -24.19
CA ILE A 431 -0.44 -8.42 -24.04
C ILE A 431 0.41 -8.35 -25.29
N TYR A 432 0.42 -7.17 -25.90
CA TYR A 432 1.05 -6.96 -27.18
C TYR A 432 2.04 -5.80 -27.12
N PRO A 433 3.08 -5.83 -27.98
CA PRO A 433 3.91 -4.66 -28.19
C PRO A 433 3.06 -3.54 -28.81
N ALA A 434 3.17 -2.36 -28.23
CA ALA A 434 2.34 -1.21 -28.59
C ALA A 434 3.15 0.09 -28.64
N ILE A 435 2.52 1.12 -29.20
CA ILE A 435 3.07 2.45 -29.41
C ILE A 435 2.09 3.46 -28.85
N VAL A 436 2.56 4.47 -28.12
CA VAL A 436 1.75 5.65 -27.79
C VAL A 436 1.50 6.41 -29.09
N ALA A 437 0.32 6.26 -29.69
CA ALA A 437 -0.07 6.96 -30.91
C ALA A 437 -0.57 8.38 -30.63
N GLY A 438 -1.06 8.65 -29.41
CA GLY A 438 -1.56 9.97 -29.03
C GLY A 438 -1.61 10.16 -27.52
N VAL A 439 -1.57 11.42 -27.09
CA VAL A 439 -1.79 11.82 -25.69
C VAL A 439 -2.80 12.96 -25.66
N HIS A 440 -3.95 12.69 -25.05
CA HIS A 440 -5.10 13.57 -25.05
C HIS A 440 -5.54 13.85 -23.61
N GLY A 441 -4.82 14.74 -22.93
CA GLY A 441 -5.04 15.01 -21.50
C GLY A 441 -4.51 13.86 -20.63
N ARG A 442 -5.41 13.14 -19.96
CA ARG A 442 -5.07 11.93 -19.18
C ARG A 442 -5.16 10.62 -19.96
N LEU A 443 -5.61 10.70 -21.21
CA LEU A 443 -5.84 9.56 -22.08
C LEU A 443 -4.67 9.33 -23.02
N LEU A 444 -4.29 8.06 -23.14
CA LEU A 444 -3.23 7.58 -24.02
C LEU A 444 -3.88 6.78 -25.14
N LEU A 445 -3.74 7.22 -26.40
CA LEU A 445 -4.08 6.41 -27.57
C LEU A 445 -2.90 5.47 -27.84
N ILE A 446 -3.19 4.18 -27.92
CA ILE A 446 -2.24 3.08 -27.98
C ILE A 446 -2.46 2.29 -29.27
N HIS A 447 -1.46 2.31 -30.14
CA HIS A 447 -1.41 1.52 -31.37
C HIS A 447 -0.74 0.17 -31.13
N TYR A 448 -1.38 -0.92 -31.55
CA TYR A 448 -0.79 -2.26 -31.47
C TYR A 448 -0.04 -2.59 -32.75
N VAL A 449 1.21 -2.99 -32.61
CA VAL A 449 2.12 -3.11 -33.75
C VAL A 449 1.74 -4.19 -34.75
N GLN A 450 1.04 -5.23 -34.31
CA GLN A 450 0.58 -6.29 -35.21
C GLN A 450 -0.79 -6.01 -35.83
N TYR A 451 -1.40 -4.86 -35.53
CA TYR A 451 -2.71 -4.46 -36.02
C TYR A 451 -2.62 -3.22 -36.91
N GLU A 452 -3.72 -2.88 -37.58
CA GLU A 452 -3.82 -1.66 -38.37
C GLU A 452 -4.15 -0.46 -37.44
N GLU A 453 -3.94 0.78 -37.90
CA GLU A 453 -4.28 1.98 -37.12
C GLU A 453 -5.78 2.02 -36.73
N ASP A 454 -6.62 1.36 -37.53
CA ASP A 454 -8.04 1.18 -37.25
C ASP A 454 -8.34 0.32 -35.99
N ASP A 455 -7.33 -0.29 -35.38
CA ASP A 455 -7.43 -1.10 -34.16
C ASP A 455 -6.79 -0.45 -32.91
N ASP A 456 -6.34 0.81 -32.99
CA ASP A 456 -5.81 1.57 -31.84
C ASP A 456 -6.83 1.71 -30.69
N GLN A 457 -6.36 1.73 -29.44
CA GLN A 457 -7.21 1.76 -28.25
C GLN A 457 -6.77 2.83 -27.25
N ILE A 458 -7.70 3.34 -26.44
CA ILE A 458 -7.44 4.41 -25.46
C ILE A 458 -7.35 3.88 -24.01
N TYR A 459 -6.41 4.40 -23.21
CA TYR A 459 -6.17 4.05 -21.79
C TYR A 459 -6.01 5.28 -20.87
N ASP A 460 -6.37 5.16 -19.59
CA ASP A 460 -6.02 6.12 -18.51
C ASP A 460 -4.58 5.88 -18.00
N TYR A 461 -3.93 6.91 -17.45
CA TYR A 461 -2.52 6.91 -17.08
C TYR A 461 -2.15 6.30 -15.69
N SER A 462 -3.06 6.07 -14.72
CA SER A 462 -2.71 5.92 -13.28
C SER A 462 -3.18 4.66 -12.48
N SER A 463 -3.08 3.44 -13.00
CA SER A 463 -3.57 2.21 -12.30
C SER A 463 -2.66 1.71 -11.10
N PRO A 464 -3.15 1.37 -9.85
CA PRO A 464 -2.39 0.99 -8.59
C PRO A 464 -1.88 -0.51 -8.40
N VAL A 465 -1.07 -0.85 -7.34
CA VAL A 465 -0.54 -2.25 -6.99
C VAL A 465 -1.11 -2.86 -5.70
N GLN A 466 -1.66 -4.08 -5.79
CA GLN A 466 -2.14 -4.89 -4.65
C GLN A 466 -1.04 -5.83 -4.11
N ILE A 467 -0.95 -6.07 -2.79
CA ILE A 467 -0.15 -7.16 -2.22
C ILE A 467 -0.99 -8.42 -2.27
N THR A 468 -0.48 -9.43 -2.93
CA THR A 468 -1.29 -10.62 -3.15
C THR A 468 -0.57 -11.94 -2.91
N ASN A 469 0.74 -11.89 -2.63
CA ASN A 469 1.52 -13.01 -2.09
C ASN A 469 2.53 -12.36 -1.16
N LEU A 470 2.29 -12.55 0.13
CA LEU A 470 3.15 -12.11 1.19
C LEU A 470 3.99 -13.33 1.63
N PRO A 471 5.32 -13.32 1.43
CA PRO A 471 6.12 -14.53 1.63
C PRO A 471 6.05 -15.08 3.05
N GLY A 472 5.90 -16.39 3.17
CA GLY A 472 5.74 -17.05 4.47
C GLY A 472 4.36 -16.86 5.10
N ALA A 473 3.46 -16.07 4.52
CA ALA A 473 2.09 -15.91 5.00
C ALA A 473 1.15 -16.99 4.46
N PRO A 474 0.16 -17.43 5.24
CA PRO A 474 -0.94 -18.25 4.75
C PRO A 474 -1.81 -17.51 3.73
N SER A 475 -2.50 -18.23 2.85
CA SER A 475 -3.47 -17.62 1.93
C SER A 475 -4.61 -16.95 2.70
N VAL A 476 -5.00 -15.75 2.26
CA VAL A 476 -6.08 -14.95 2.87
C VAL A 476 -7.06 -14.43 1.84
N SER A 477 -8.30 -14.19 2.26
CA SER A 477 -9.40 -13.73 1.41
C SER A 477 -9.63 -12.21 1.45
N PHE A 478 -8.97 -11.50 2.36
CA PHE A 478 -9.01 -10.03 2.42
C PHE A 478 -7.86 -9.43 1.61
N LYS A 479 -8.09 -8.25 1.02
CA LYS A 479 -7.06 -7.56 0.25
C LYS A 479 -6.13 -6.78 1.17
N GLN A 480 -4.92 -6.57 0.67
CA GLN A 480 -3.92 -5.77 1.35
C GLN A 480 -3.08 -5.02 0.33
N TYR A 481 -2.63 -3.84 0.74
CA TYR A 481 -1.90 -2.91 -0.10
C TYR A 481 -0.75 -2.33 0.72
N ALA A 482 0.34 -2.00 0.04
CA ALA A 482 1.42 -1.25 0.64
C ALA A 482 2.02 -0.31 -0.37
N GLY A 483 2.51 0.81 0.13
CA GLY A 483 3.07 1.88 -0.67
C GLY A 483 3.60 2.97 0.24
N TYR A 484 3.65 4.18 -0.31
CA TYR A 484 4.16 5.33 0.37
C TYR A 484 3.29 6.55 0.11
N TYR A 485 3.10 7.38 1.14
CA TYR A 485 2.55 8.72 0.98
C TYR A 485 3.66 9.76 1.14
N ALA A 486 3.74 10.67 0.19
CA ALA A 486 4.64 11.82 0.26
C ALA A 486 3.98 12.95 1.07
N VAL A 487 4.64 13.37 2.14
CA VAL A 487 4.10 14.30 3.15
C VAL A 487 5.09 15.44 3.42
N GLY A 488 4.60 16.46 4.13
CA GLY A 488 5.31 17.71 4.40
C GLY A 488 5.32 18.64 3.18
N ASP A 489 5.74 19.89 3.42
CA ASP A 489 5.73 20.95 2.41
C ASP A 489 6.63 20.63 1.20
N SER A 490 7.79 20.04 1.46
CA SER A 490 8.76 19.62 0.43
C SER A 490 8.41 18.32 -0.26
N LYS A 491 7.41 17.57 0.25
CA LYS A 491 7.09 16.20 -0.19
C LYS A 491 8.31 15.27 -0.20
N SER A 492 9.27 15.54 0.68
CA SER A 492 10.53 14.79 0.82
C SER A 492 10.41 13.63 1.80
N ASP A 493 9.41 13.68 2.68
CA ASP A 493 9.14 12.68 3.70
C ASP A 493 8.14 11.67 3.15
N MET A 494 8.50 10.39 3.25
CA MET A 494 7.80 9.27 2.63
C MET A 494 7.36 8.31 3.73
N LEU A 495 6.07 8.31 4.06
CA LEU A 495 5.51 7.41 5.07
C LEU A 495 5.08 6.10 4.43
N HIS A 496 5.70 5.00 4.83
CA HIS A 496 5.28 3.66 4.46
C HIS A 496 3.95 3.33 5.11
N TYR A 497 3.08 2.70 4.33
CA TYR A 497 1.85 2.15 4.85
C TYR A 497 1.68 0.67 4.49
N TRP A 498 0.97 -0.05 5.36
CA TRP A 498 0.39 -1.34 5.07
C TRP A 498 -1.09 -1.30 5.43
N PHE A 499 -1.95 -1.34 4.40
CA PHE A 499 -3.39 -1.33 4.54
C PHE A 499 -3.95 -2.74 4.39
N VAL A 500 -4.74 -3.20 5.36
CA VAL A 500 -5.45 -4.49 5.32
C VAL A 500 -6.95 -4.26 5.37
N GLU A 501 -7.69 -4.79 4.40
CA GLU A 501 -9.14 -4.68 4.36
C GLU A 501 -9.79 -5.53 5.48
N SER A 502 -10.99 -5.14 5.92
CA SER A 502 -11.81 -5.95 6.80
C SER A 502 -12.08 -7.33 6.19
N GLN A 503 -12.02 -8.38 7.02
CA GLN A 503 -12.42 -9.74 6.63
C GLN A 503 -13.94 -9.92 6.58
N ASN A 504 -14.71 -9.02 7.21
CA ASN A 504 -16.16 -9.09 7.26
C ASN A 504 -16.81 -8.33 6.10
N ASN A 505 -16.91 -7.00 6.17
CA ASN A 505 -17.44 -6.15 5.11
C ASN A 505 -16.62 -4.85 5.03
N PRO A 506 -15.55 -4.79 4.21
CA PRO A 506 -14.72 -3.59 4.12
C PRO A 506 -15.52 -2.35 3.64
N ALA A 507 -16.63 -2.56 2.95
CA ALA A 507 -17.45 -1.48 2.42
C ALA A 507 -18.26 -0.72 3.47
N THR A 508 -18.51 -1.33 4.64
CA THR A 508 -19.29 -0.71 5.73
C THR A 508 -18.59 -0.76 7.08
N ASP A 509 -17.64 -1.69 7.27
CA ASP A 509 -16.91 -1.81 8.52
C ASP A 509 -16.03 -0.58 8.76
N PRO A 510 -15.79 -0.22 10.03
CA PRO A 510 -14.95 0.92 10.36
C PRO A 510 -13.55 0.84 9.73
N VAL A 511 -12.98 2.01 9.52
CA VAL A 511 -11.59 2.18 9.09
C VAL A 511 -10.79 2.72 10.26
N LEU A 512 -9.72 2.04 10.60
CA LEU A 512 -8.82 2.43 11.68
C LEU A 512 -7.49 2.85 11.07
N VAL A 513 -6.88 3.91 11.60
CA VAL A 513 -5.43 4.11 11.46
C VAL A 513 -4.76 3.69 12.74
N TRP A 514 -3.70 2.88 12.65
CA TRP A 514 -2.92 2.45 13.82
C TRP A 514 -1.56 3.17 13.88
N LEU A 515 -1.26 3.76 15.04
CA LEU A 515 -0.01 4.47 15.34
C LEU A 515 0.67 3.88 16.58
N THR A 516 1.76 3.15 16.39
CA THR A 516 2.63 2.69 17.49
C THR A 516 3.48 3.85 18.01
N GLY A 517 3.78 3.83 19.32
CA GLY A 517 4.51 4.88 20.01
C GLY A 517 6.04 4.85 19.86
N GLY A 518 6.75 4.83 20.99
CA GLY A 518 8.20 5.00 21.09
C GLY A 518 8.59 6.26 21.87
N PRO A 519 8.56 7.47 21.26
CA PRO A 519 8.36 7.78 19.84
C PRO A 519 9.43 7.15 18.95
N GLY A 520 9.10 6.88 17.69
CA GLY A 520 10.04 6.31 16.72
C GLY A 520 9.94 4.81 16.50
N CYS A 521 8.88 4.16 17.02
CA CYS A 521 8.65 2.72 16.86
C CYS A 521 7.60 2.42 15.79
N SER A 522 7.77 1.31 15.08
CA SER A 522 6.99 0.92 13.93
C SER A 522 5.69 0.20 14.29
N GLY A 523 4.59 0.62 13.64
CA GLY A 523 3.31 -0.08 13.67
C GLY A 523 3.30 -1.46 13.02
N LEU A 524 4.30 -1.78 12.17
CA LEU A 524 4.39 -3.11 11.56
C LEU A 524 4.76 -4.18 12.58
N SER A 525 5.41 -3.80 13.68
CA SER A 525 5.61 -4.71 14.81
C SER A 525 4.27 -5.13 15.38
N ALA A 526 3.43 -4.15 15.76
CA ALA A 526 2.11 -4.41 16.28
C ALA A 526 1.22 -5.20 15.32
N LEU A 527 1.31 -4.91 14.02
CA LEU A 527 0.61 -5.70 12.99
C LEU A 527 1.03 -7.18 13.02
N LEU A 528 2.28 -7.51 13.35
CA LEU A 528 2.81 -8.88 13.32
C LEU A 528 2.97 -9.56 14.68
N THR A 529 2.74 -8.88 15.80
CA THR A 529 2.83 -9.46 17.15
C THR A 529 1.57 -9.33 17.97
N GLU A 530 0.74 -8.32 17.68
CA GLU A 530 -0.38 -7.95 18.53
C GLU A 530 -1.71 -8.28 17.85
N TRP A 531 -2.18 -7.41 16.96
CA TRP A 531 -3.58 -7.37 16.54
C TRP A 531 -3.81 -7.60 15.05
N GLY A 532 -2.76 -7.65 14.24
CA GLY A 532 -2.92 -7.78 12.79
C GLY A 532 -3.33 -9.19 12.36
N PRO A 533 -3.57 -9.40 11.05
CA PRO A 533 -4.06 -10.67 10.51
C PRO A 533 -3.11 -11.84 10.69
N PHE A 534 -1.84 -11.55 10.94
CA PHE A 534 -0.78 -12.52 10.98
C PHE A 534 0.11 -12.31 12.20
N THR A 535 0.67 -13.39 12.71
CA THR A 535 1.72 -13.34 13.75
C THR A 535 3.02 -13.90 13.20
N ALA A 536 4.14 -13.22 13.42
CA ALA A 536 5.46 -13.73 13.04
C ALA A 536 5.85 -14.95 13.88
N ASN A 537 6.21 -16.05 13.23
CA ASN A 537 6.65 -17.26 13.91
C ASN A 537 8.11 -17.12 14.38
N PRO A 538 8.54 -17.88 15.41
CA PRO A 538 9.91 -17.80 15.95
C PRO A 538 11.04 -18.04 14.95
N ASP A 539 10.73 -18.65 13.80
CA ASP A 539 11.69 -18.85 12.70
C ASP A 539 12.06 -17.55 11.95
N GLY A 540 11.30 -16.46 12.17
CA GLY A 540 11.45 -15.20 11.44
C GLY A 540 11.21 -15.34 9.93
N ALA A 541 10.55 -16.42 9.49
CA ALA A 541 10.43 -16.81 8.10
C ALA A 541 8.99 -17.22 7.71
N THR A 542 8.15 -17.57 8.66
CA THR A 542 6.75 -17.88 8.40
C THR A 542 5.85 -17.02 9.27
N LEU A 543 4.62 -16.82 8.80
CA LEU A 543 3.56 -16.20 9.58
C LEU A 543 2.46 -17.22 9.85
N SER A 544 1.77 -17.04 10.97
CA SER A 544 0.56 -17.78 11.32
C SER A 544 -0.66 -16.86 11.28
N ILE A 545 -1.85 -17.38 10.95
CA ILE A 545 -3.10 -16.60 11.03
C ILE A 545 -3.33 -16.24 12.51
N ASN A 546 -3.61 -14.96 12.78
CA ASN A 546 -4.04 -14.52 14.11
C ASN A 546 -5.57 -14.73 14.26
N PRO A 547 -6.03 -15.65 15.13
CA PRO A 547 -7.45 -15.87 15.35
C PRO A 547 -8.14 -14.71 16.07
N TYR A 548 -7.40 -13.73 16.57
CA TYR A 548 -7.93 -12.55 17.26
C TYR A 548 -7.60 -11.25 16.51
N SER A 549 -7.32 -11.35 15.21
CA SER A 549 -7.05 -10.18 14.38
C SER A 549 -8.17 -9.16 14.42
N TRP A 550 -7.83 -7.90 14.63
CA TRP A 550 -8.78 -6.79 14.60
C TRP A 550 -9.35 -6.56 13.20
N ASN A 551 -8.59 -6.91 12.16
CA ASN A 551 -9.10 -6.78 10.79
C ASN A 551 -10.26 -7.72 10.48
N LYS A 552 -10.67 -8.61 11.41
CA LYS A 552 -11.91 -9.38 11.27
C LYS A 552 -13.15 -8.53 11.10
N LYS A 553 -13.17 -7.31 11.64
CA LYS A 553 -14.31 -6.38 11.59
C LYS A 553 -13.90 -4.92 11.39
N ALA A 554 -12.72 -4.68 10.84
CA ALA A 554 -12.21 -3.34 10.58
C ALA A 554 -11.23 -3.38 9.41
N SER A 555 -11.23 -2.34 8.57
CA SER A 555 -10.12 -2.13 7.65
C SER A 555 -9.07 -1.28 8.37
N ILE A 556 -7.80 -1.68 8.37
CA ILE A 556 -6.78 -1.05 9.20
C ILE A 556 -5.62 -0.56 8.34
N LEU A 557 -5.35 0.74 8.42
CA LEU A 557 -4.19 1.41 7.85
C LEU A 557 -3.10 1.49 8.93
N THR A 558 -2.07 0.67 8.80
CA THR A 558 -0.86 0.82 9.62
C THR A 558 0.06 1.82 8.95
N LEU A 559 0.38 2.89 9.64
CA LEU A 559 1.29 3.93 9.16
C LEU A 559 2.59 3.86 9.97
N GLU A 560 3.73 3.70 9.31
CA GLU A 560 5.02 3.85 9.96
C GLU A 560 5.36 5.34 10.03
N SER A 561 5.27 5.91 11.23
CA SER A 561 5.38 7.37 11.44
C SER A 561 6.21 7.65 12.68
N PRO A 562 7.03 8.71 12.70
CA PRO A 562 7.31 9.68 11.61
C PRO A 562 8.26 9.13 10.52
N ALA A 563 8.65 9.97 9.56
CA ALA A 563 9.71 9.64 8.60
C ALA A 563 11.00 9.21 9.33
N GLY A 564 11.64 8.13 8.86
CA GLY A 564 12.78 7.48 9.52
C GLY A 564 12.40 6.26 10.36
N VAL A 565 11.13 6.05 10.68
CA VAL A 565 10.63 4.86 11.39
C VAL A 565 10.39 3.71 10.42
N GLY A 566 10.97 2.54 10.73
CA GLY A 566 10.75 1.32 9.95
C GLY A 566 11.18 1.48 8.49
N TYR A 567 10.23 1.41 7.56
CA TYR A 567 10.46 1.68 6.14
C TYR A 567 10.14 3.10 5.69
N SER A 568 9.62 3.94 6.57
CA SER A 568 9.45 5.36 6.29
C SER A 568 10.79 6.05 6.27
N TYR A 569 10.94 7.02 5.37
CA TYR A 569 12.22 7.70 5.16
C TYR A 569 12.02 9.12 4.69
N THR A 570 13.10 9.88 4.66
CA THR A 570 13.13 11.22 4.07
C THR A 570 14.24 11.29 3.02
N THR A 571 14.03 12.13 2.01
CA THR A 571 15.01 12.41 0.95
C THR A 571 15.87 13.65 1.24
N SER A 572 15.58 14.39 2.33
CA SER A 572 16.22 15.67 2.66
C SER A 572 17.22 15.62 3.82
N GLY A 573 17.69 14.45 4.23
CA GLY A 573 18.69 14.28 5.30
C GLY A 573 18.11 13.62 6.56
N PHE A 574 18.49 14.06 7.75
CA PHE A 574 17.91 13.56 9.00
C PHE A 574 16.59 14.29 9.29
N PRO A 575 15.47 13.59 9.53
CA PRO A 575 14.18 14.22 9.74
C PRO A 575 14.08 14.77 11.18
N MET A 576 14.38 16.05 11.36
CA MET A 576 14.02 16.74 12.60
C MET A 576 12.49 16.74 12.71
N THR A 577 11.97 16.14 13.78
CA THR A 577 10.53 15.95 13.96
C THR A 577 10.10 16.10 15.41
N GLY A 578 8.79 16.21 15.62
CA GLY A 578 8.15 16.44 16.90
C GLY A 578 6.65 16.23 16.77
N ASP A 579 5.92 16.35 17.88
CA ASP A 579 4.48 16.02 17.94
C ASP A 579 3.66 16.74 16.88
N ASN A 580 3.89 18.05 16.70
CA ASN A 580 3.10 18.85 15.78
C ASN A 580 3.37 18.51 14.30
N LYS A 581 4.64 18.27 13.94
CA LYS A 581 5.03 17.87 12.59
C LYS A 581 4.48 16.49 12.25
N THR A 582 4.68 15.52 13.15
CA THR A 582 4.18 14.16 13.00
C THR A 582 2.66 14.12 12.83
N ALA A 583 1.91 14.89 13.63
CA ALA A 583 0.45 14.98 13.50
C ALA A 583 0.00 15.57 12.15
N THR A 584 0.71 16.60 11.66
CA THR A 584 0.43 17.23 10.35
C THR A 584 0.71 16.25 9.21
N GLU A 585 1.85 15.57 9.23
CA GLU A 585 2.25 14.63 8.19
C GLU A 585 1.36 13.39 8.16
N ASN A 586 0.94 12.89 9.32
CA ASN A 586 -0.03 11.81 9.40
C ASN A 586 -1.39 12.24 8.85
N TRP A 587 -1.83 13.48 9.09
CA TRP A 587 -3.04 14.01 8.45
C TRP A 587 -2.91 14.06 6.92
N GLU A 588 -1.78 14.53 6.38
CA GLU A 588 -1.54 14.52 4.93
C GLU A 588 -1.55 13.11 4.34
N ALA A 589 -0.96 12.13 5.04
CA ALA A 589 -1.02 10.72 4.64
C ALA A 589 -2.45 10.19 4.66
N LEU A 590 -3.28 10.57 5.64
CA LEU A 590 -4.70 10.20 5.65
C LEU A 590 -5.48 10.83 4.49
N VAL A 591 -5.20 12.09 4.15
CA VAL A 591 -5.82 12.73 2.97
C VAL A 591 -5.43 11.96 1.69
N ALA A 592 -4.15 11.65 1.51
CA ALA A 592 -3.68 10.87 0.37
C ALA A 592 -4.28 9.45 0.35
N PHE A 593 -4.39 8.79 1.50
CA PHE A 593 -5.07 7.50 1.62
C PHE A 593 -6.54 7.58 1.21
N PHE A 594 -7.27 8.58 1.67
CA PHE A 594 -8.67 8.78 1.31
C PHE A 594 -8.88 9.27 -0.13
N GLN A 595 -7.83 9.70 -0.83
CA GLN A 595 -7.81 9.94 -2.29
C GLN A 595 -7.43 8.68 -3.08
N GLU A 596 -6.51 7.87 -2.56
CA GLU A 596 -6.14 6.56 -3.14
C GLU A 596 -7.21 5.50 -2.88
N PHE A 597 -8.04 5.67 -1.85
CA PHE A 597 -9.12 4.78 -1.42
C PHE A 597 -10.43 5.52 -0.99
N PRO A 598 -11.01 6.45 -1.79
CA PRO A 598 -12.32 7.05 -1.48
C PRO A 598 -13.54 6.13 -1.20
N GLN A 599 -13.45 4.79 -1.26
CA GLN A 599 -14.53 3.90 -0.75
C GLN A 599 -14.61 3.93 0.74
N TYR A 600 -13.51 4.30 1.40
CA TYR A 600 -13.43 4.34 2.84
C TYR A 600 -13.82 5.67 3.45
N VAL A 601 -14.02 6.74 2.67
CA VAL A 601 -14.23 8.08 3.25
C VAL A 601 -15.53 8.19 4.04
N ASN A 602 -16.55 7.41 3.65
CA ASN A 602 -17.82 7.40 4.35
C ASN A 602 -17.89 6.34 5.45
N ASN A 603 -16.87 5.49 5.58
CA ASN A 603 -16.79 4.54 6.68
C ASN A 603 -16.55 5.31 7.98
N ASP A 604 -17.01 4.77 9.09
CA ASP A 604 -16.69 5.32 10.40
C ASP A 604 -15.18 5.21 10.60
N PHE A 605 -14.53 6.35 10.82
CA PHE A 605 -13.09 6.43 10.94
C PHE A 605 -12.67 6.59 12.40
N TYR A 606 -11.71 5.78 12.83
CA TYR A 606 -11.15 5.82 14.18
C TYR A 606 -9.63 5.95 14.12
N VAL A 607 -9.08 6.77 15.02
CA VAL A 607 -7.63 6.84 15.22
C VAL A 607 -7.28 5.92 16.38
N THR A 608 -6.36 4.99 16.19
CA THR A 608 -5.95 4.04 17.22
C THR A 608 -4.44 4.01 17.38
N GLY A 609 -3.96 3.61 18.56
CA GLY A 609 -2.53 3.53 18.81
C GLY A 609 -2.20 3.02 20.20
N GLU A 610 -0.91 2.89 20.47
CA GLU A 610 -0.39 2.34 21.73
C GLU A 610 0.82 3.15 22.24
N SER A 611 1.03 3.17 23.56
CA SER A 611 2.23 3.75 24.19
C SER A 611 2.32 5.26 24.00
N TYR A 612 3.38 5.78 23.38
CA TYR A 612 3.46 7.17 22.90
C TYR A 612 2.37 7.53 21.85
N GLY A 613 1.62 6.53 21.37
CA GLY A 613 0.30 6.72 20.75
C GLY A 613 -0.66 7.54 21.62
N GLY A 614 -0.45 7.57 22.95
CA GLY A 614 -1.06 8.50 23.89
C GLY A 614 -0.89 9.97 23.55
N ILE A 615 0.14 10.33 22.77
CA ILE A 615 0.37 11.67 22.21
C ILE A 615 0.01 11.74 20.73
N TYR A 616 0.44 10.76 19.91
CA TYR A 616 0.17 10.76 18.47
C TYR A 616 -1.32 10.73 18.12
N VAL A 617 -2.10 9.92 18.82
CA VAL A 617 -3.53 9.75 18.54
C VAL A 617 -4.30 11.04 18.85
N PRO A 618 -4.19 11.66 20.04
CA PRO A 618 -4.90 12.91 20.31
C PRO A 618 -4.44 14.06 19.41
N THR A 619 -3.13 14.22 19.17
CA THR A 619 -2.63 15.31 18.32
C THR A 619 -3.08 15.18 16.87
N LEU A 620 -3.16 13.96 16.32
CA LEU A 620 -3.76 13.70 15.02
C LEU A 620 -5.27 13.97 15.02
N VAL A 621 -6.01 13.53 16.05
CA VAL A 621 -7.44 13.82 16.20
C VAL A 621 -7.69 15.33 16.19
N LYS A 622 -6.91 16.09 16.97
CA LYS A 622 -6.97 17.56 16.97
C LYS A 622 -6.69 18.12 15.58
N THR A 623 -5.66 17.65 14.90
CA THR A 623 -5.30 18.09 13.54
C THR A 623 -6.43 17.81 12.53
N ILE A 624 -7.06 16.63 12.62
CA ILE A 624 -8.23 16.28 11.80
C ILE A 624 -9.39 17.23 12.09
N MET A 625 -9.71 17.48 13.37
CA MET A 625 -10.78 18.40 13.77
C MET A 625 -10.55 19.82 13.23
N ASP A 626 -9.33 20.33 13.38
CA ASP A 626 -8.96 21.67 12.95
C ASP A 626 -8.97 21.82 11.41
N ARG A 627 -8.73 20.73 10.68
CA ARG A 627 -8.61 20.70 9.21
C ARG A 627 -9.78 20.04 8.48
N GLN A 628 -10.93 19.84 9.14
CA GLN A 628 -12.15 19.31 8.50
C GLN A 628 -12.61 20.12 7.28
N SER A 629 -12.31 21.42 7.23
CA SER A 629 -12.62 22.29 6.08
C SER A 629 -11.72 22.05 4.86
N GLN A 630 -10.52 21.47 5.06
CA GLN A 630 -9.56 21.17 3.99
C GLN A 630 -9.77 19.78 3.39
N SER A 631 -10.06 18.78 4.24
CA SER A 631 -10.42 17.43 3.81
C SER A 631 -11.35 16.79 4.83
N LYS A 632 -12.54 16.38 4.38
CA LYS A 632 -13.55 15.80 5.26
C LYS A 632 -13.18 14.36 5.60
N ILE A 633 -13.01 14.07 6.88
CA ILE A 633 -12.77 12.70 7.39
C ILE A 633 -13.91 12.38 8.35
N ASN A 634 -14.60 11.24 8.16
CA ASN A 634 -15.72 10.79 9.00
C ASN A 634 -15.23 10.24 10.36
N LEU A 635 -14.52 11.07 11.10
CA LEU A 635 -13.93 10.75 12.40
C LEU A 635 -15.03 10.54 13.45
N LYS A 636 -15.09 9.35 14.05
CA LYS A 636 -16.06 8.97 15.10
C LYS A 636 -15.48 8.89 16.49
N GLY A 637 -14.17 8.65 16.60
CA GLY A 637 -13.56 8.39 17.88
C GLY A 637 -12.13 7.93 17.79
N PHE A 638 -11.58 7.57 18.95
CA PHE A 638 -10.24 7.02 19.05
C PHE A 638 -10.07 6.08 20.24
N ALA A 639 -9.12 5.15 20.12
CA ALA A 639 -8.79 4.19 21.18
C ALA A 639 -7.29 4.11 21.39
N ILE A 640 -6.84 4.12 22.64
CA ILE A 640 -5.42 4.11 22.99
C ILE A 640 -5.13 3.00 24.00
N GLY A 641 -4.24 2.09 23.62
CA GLY A 641 -3.68 1.05 24.48
C GLY A 641 -2.50 1.59 25.27
N ASN A 642 -2.47 1.36 26.58
CA ASN A 642 -1.37 1.71 27.46
C ASN A 642 -0.76 3.08 27.12
N GLY A 643 -1.64 4.09 26.96
CA GLY A 643 -1.27 5.38 26.41
C GLY A 643 -0.56 6.25 27.42
N CYS A 644 0.58 6.83 27.03
CA CYS A 644 1.26 7.85 27.82
C CYS A 644 0.58 9.21 27.61
N VAL A 645 -0.53 9.40 28.36
CA VAL A 645 -1.49 10.50 28.19
C VAL A 645 -1.19 11.75 29.01
N SER A 646 -0.38 11.62 30.07
CA SER A 646 0.08 12.69 30.94
C SER A 646 1.39 12.29 31.63
N GLU A 647 2.46 13.04 31.41
CA GLU A 647 3.78 12.73 31.99
C GLU A 647 3.77 12.80 33.54
N ASN A 648 3.03 13.77 34.09
CA ASN A 648 2.92 13.96 35.54
C ASN A 648 2.16 12.79 36.18
N GLU A 649 0.99 12.45 35.65
CA GLU A 649 0.24 11.30 36.17
C GLU A 649 1.05 10.03 36.06
N GLY A 650 1.77 9.83 34.96
CA GLY A 650 2.64 8.67 34.76
C GLY A 650 3.63 8.49 35.90
N THR A 651 4.33 9.55 36.29
CA THR A 651 5.27 9.53 37.43
C THR A 651 4.55 9.28 38.76
N ASP A 652 3.49 10.04 39.04
CA ASP A 652 2.78 10.00 40.32
C ASP A 652 2.17 8.63 40.64
N SER A 653 1.65 8.00 39.61
CA SER A 653 0.96 6.73 39.74
C SER A 653 1.91 5.53 39.66
N LEU A 654 3.05 5.64 38.96
CA LEU A 654 4.08 4.59 38.96
C LEU A 654 4.68 4.36 40.34
N VAL A 655 5.00 5.42 41.10
CA VAL A 655 5.55 5.28 42.48
C VAL A 655 4.62 4.44 43.36
N GLN A 656 3.31 4.68 43.27
CA GLN A 656 2.30 3.93 44.02
C GLN A 656 2.14 2.51 43.48
N PHE A 657 2.17 2.35 42.15
CA PHE A 657 2.13 1.06 41.50
C PHE A 657 3.25 0.16 42.03
N LEU A 658 4.49 0.66 42.05
CA LEU A 658 5.67 -0.09 42.50
C LEU A 658 5.56 -0.53 43.96
N TYR A 659 5.09 0.34 44.86
CA TYR A 659 4.87 -0.04 46.26
C TYR A 659 3.81 -1.13 46.39
N ASN A 660 2.65 -0.94 45.76
CA ASN A 660 1.53 -1.90 45.85
C ASN A 660 1.83 -3.25 45.18
N HIS A 661 2.87 -3.32 44.35
CA HIS A 661 3.37 -4.55 43.73
C HIS A 661 4.66 -5.08 44.39
N GLY A 662 5.01 -4.59 45.58
CA GLY A 662 6.08 -5.15 46.41
C GLY A 662 7.50 -4.78 45.97
N MET A 663 7.67 -3.74 45.14
CA MET A 663 8.97 -3.30 44.65
C MET A 663 9.61 -2.20 45.51
N ILE A 664 8.89 -1.68 46.50
CA ILE A 664 9.37 -0.66 47.44
C ILE A 664 9.24 -1.22 48.86
N ASP A 665 10.33 -1.15 49.63
CA ASP A 665 10.36 -1.52 51.04
C ASP A 665 9.41 -0.65 51.88
N ASP A 666 8.66 -1.27 52.79
CA ASP A 666 7.64 -0.58 53.59
C ASP A 666 8.25 0.52 54.47
N THR A 667 9.47 0.33 55.00
CA THR A 667 10.13 1.37 55.81
C THR A 667 10.41 2.61 54.97
N LYS A 668 10.93 2.42 53.75
CA LYS A 668 11.16 3.53 52.81
C LYS A 668 9.85 4.19 52.38
N TRP A 669 8.80 3.39 52.16
CA TRP A 669 7.47 3.90 51.82
C TRP A 669 6.86 4.75 52.93
N GLN A 670 6.87 4.30 54.19
CA GLN A 670 6.34 5.09 55.31
C GLN A 670 7.12 6.40 55.50
N GLN A 671 8.43 6.37 55.29
CA GLN A 671 9.25 7.58 55.31
C GLN A 671 8.86 8.54 54.16
N ALA A 672 8.71 8.04 52.93
CA ALA A 672 8.29 8.85 51.79
C ALA A 672 6.88 9.40 51.94
N LYS A 673 5.94 8.58 52.40
CA LYS A 673 4.55 8.99 52.69
C LYS A 673 4.51 10.16 53.68
N SER A 674 5.30 10.11 54.74
CA SER A 674 5.33 11.18 55.76
C SER A 674 6.10 12.42 55.30
N GLN A 675 7.27 12.27 54.68
CA GLN A 675 8.15 13.39 54.34
C GLN A 675 7.82 14.06 53.00
N CYS A 676 7.23 13.33 52.05
CA CYS A 676 7.02 13.79 50.68
C CYS A 676 5.56 14.08 50.35
N CYS A 677 4.62 13.45 51.07
CA CYS A 677 3.20 13.45 50.70
C CYS A 677 2.25 13.84 51.84
N ASN A 678 2.75 14.41 52.95
CA ASN A 678 1.90 14.82 54.08
C ASN A 678 0.99 13.70 54.62
N ASN A 679 1.44 12.44 54.55
CA ASN A 679 0.67 11.24 54.87
C ASN A 679 -0.52 10.91 53.95
N ASP A 680 -0.72 11.64 52.85
CA ASP A 680 -1.74 11.38 51.85
C ASP A 680 -1.10 11.00 50.52
N THR A 681 -1.21 9.73 50.15
CA THR A 681 -0.61 9.20 48.93
C THR A 681 -1.57 9.22 47.75
N ASP A 682 -2.87 9.45 47.93
CA ASP A 682 -3.86 9.23 46.87
C ASP A 682 -3.77 10.28 45.75
N ASP A 683 -3.44 11.52 46.10
CA ASP A 683 -3.21 12.63 45.16
C ASP A 683 -1.82 13.28 45.34
N CYS A 684 -0.82 12.52 45.82
CA CYS A 684 0.54 13.04 45.98
C CYS A 684 1.23 13.32 44.64
N ALA A 685 1.73 14.55 44.49
CA ALA A 685 2.43 15.05 43.31
C ALA A 685 3.92 14.64 43.31
N TRP A 686 4.20 13.34 43.26
CA TRP A 686 5.55 12.77 43.23
C TRP A 686 6.43 13.33 42.11
N HIS A 687 5.87 13.69 40.95
CA HIS A 687 6.57 14.34 39.84
C HIS A 687 7.19 15.69 40.23
N SER A 688 6.62 16.35 41.24
CA SER A 688 7.08 17.63 41.78
C SER A 688 7.79 17.49 43.13
N ALA A 689 8.12 16.26 43.54
CA ALA A 689 8.77 15.97 44.81
C ALA A 689 10.03 16.82 45.00
N SER A 690 10.11 17.52 46.13
CA SER A 690 11.18 18.46 46.44
C SER A 690 11.95 18.02 47.70
N GLY A 691 13.22 18.42 47.79
CA GLY A 691 14.15 17.95 48.83
C GLY A 691 14.91 16.69 48.41
N SER A 692 16.09 16.49 49.02
CA SER A 692 17.05 15.45 48.60
C SER A 692 16.45 14.04 48.69
N PHE A 693 15.84 13.69 49.82
CA PHE A 693 15.25 12.37 50.04
C PHE A 693 14.08 12.07 49.09
N CYS A 694 13.12 13.00 48.95
CA CYS A 694 11.92 12.76 48.14
C CYS A 694 12.24 12.66 46.65
N ARG A 695 13.16 13.50 46.16
CA ARG A 695 13.65 13.41 44.79
C ARG A 695 14.37 12.09 44.54
N GLU A 696 15.30 11.71 45.41
CA GLU A 696 16.04 10.45 45.29
C GLU A 696 15.11 9.23 45.40
N PHE A 697 14.09 9.29 46.26
CA PHE A 697 13.08 8.24 46.38
C PHE A 697 12.30 8.05 45.08
N VAL A 698 11.81 9.13 44.47
CA VAL A 698 11.08 9.06 43.20
C VAL A 698 12.00 8.62 42.06
N GLU A 699 13.18 9.22 41.93
CA GLU A 699 14.16 8.87 40.91
C GLU A 699 14.59 7.40 41.03
N SER A 700 14.96 6.92 42.22
CA SER A 700 15.40 5.54 42.43
C SER A 700 14.26 4.53 42.21
N SER A 701 13.04 4.85 42.64
CA SER A 701 11.88 3.97 42.46
C SER A 701 11.48 3.88 40.98
N THR A 702 11.32 5.01 40.30
CA THR A 702 10.93 5.00 38.88
C THR A 702 12.04 4.43 37.99
N ASN A 703 13.32 4.69 38.31
CA ASN A 703 14.45 4.09 37.63
C ASN A 703 14.51 2.56 37.81
N SER A 704 14.08 2.04 38.96
CA SER A 704 14.09 0.58 39.21
C SER A 704 13.10 -0.15 38.29
N ALA A 705 12.00 0.48 37.87
CA ALA A 705 11.06 -0.12 36.92
C ALA A 705 11.74 -0.47 35.57
N TRP A 706 12.76 0.30 35.18
CA TRP A 706 13.48 0.13 33.90
C TRP A 706 14.85 -0.54 34.06
N ASN A 707 15.55 -0.32 35.18
CA ASN A 707 16.96 -0.67 35.34
C ASN A 707 17.25 -1.72 36.44
N SER A 708 16.22 -2.44 36.91
CA SER A 708 16.38 -3.54 37.89
C SER A 708 16.52 -4.93 37.27
N GLY A 709 16.36 -5.04 35.94
CA GLY A 709 16.26 -6.33 35.24
C GLY A 709 14.83 -6.89 35.20
N LEU A 710 13.85 -6.18 35.76
CA LEU A 710 12.43 -6.45 35.54
C LEU A 710 12.01 -6.05 34.12
N ASN A 711 10.95 -6.69 33.62
CA ASN A 711 10.34 -6.30 32.36
C ASN A 711 9.37 -5.12 32.58
N PRO A 712 9.68 -3.89 32.13
CA PRO A 712 8.83 -2.73 32.33
C PRO A 712 7.51 -2.83 31.57
N TYR A 713 7.47 -3.66 30.52
CA TYR A 713 6.27 -3.85 29.71
C TYR A 713 5.35 -4.92 30.28
N ASN A 714 5.82 -5.83 31.13
CA ASN A 714 4.98 -6.78 31.85
C ASN A 714 5.73 -7.26 33.10
N MET A 715 5.39 -6.72 34.27
CA MET A 715 6.17 -6.94 35.50
C MET A 715 6.26 -8.40 35.96
N TYR A 716 5.40 -9.29 35.45
CA TYR A 716 5.41 -10.72 35.75
C TYR A 716 6.06 -11.57 34.67
N ALA A 717 6.46 -10.98 33.55
CA ALA A 717 7.20 -11.65 32.50
C ALA A 717 8.71 -11.55 32.74
N ASP A 718 9.45 -12.54 32.24
CA ASP A 718 10.90 -12.47 32.21
C ASP A 718 11.37 -11.31 31.31
N CYS A 719 12.40 -10.58 31.73
CA CYS A 719 13.05 -9.62 30.86
C CYS A 719 14.10 -10.35 30.01
N VAL A 720 13.81 -10.47 28.72
CA VAL A 720 14.78 -10.91 27.70
C VAL A 720 15.74 -9.76 27.35
N ASN A 721 16.95 -10.08 26.89
CA ASN A 721 17.95 -9.07 26.50
C ASN A 721 18.48 -8.17 27.65
N THR A 722 18.54 -8.67 28.90
CA THR A 722 19.17 -7.97 30.03
C THR A 722 20.70 -7.97 29.94
N GLY A 723 21.26 -6.86 29.48
CA GLY A 723 22.71 -6.59 29.48
C GLY A 723 23.34 -6.63 28.09
N ASN A 724 24.60 -6.18 27.99
CA ASN A 724 25.45 -6.06 26.79
C ASN A 724 25.54 -7.29 25.84
N ASN A 725 24.79 -8.35 26.11
CA ASN A 725 24.62 -9.51 25.26
C ASN A 725 23.51 -9.27 24.23
N ILE A 726 23.83 -8.48 23.21
CA ILE A 726 23.10 -8.50 21.95
C ILE A 726 23.00 -9.98 21.51
N PRO A 727 21.80 -10.52 21.24
CA PRO A 727 21.65 -11.91 20.82
C PRO A 727 22.63 -12.24 19.70
N LEU A 728 23.41 -13.31 19.84
CA LEU A 728 24.45 -13.68 18.86
C LEU A 728 23.88 -13.75 17.44
N ARG A 729 22.62 -14.19 17.31
CA ARG A 729 21.90 -14.21 16.04
C ARG A 729 21.74 -12.81 15.44
N PHE A 730 21.41 -11.82 16.24
CA PHE A 730 21.25 -10.42 15.82
C PHE A 730 22.60 -9.78 15.46
N ILE A 731 23.67 -10.09 16.20
CA ILE A 731 25.05 -9.71 15.84
C ILE A 731 25.44 -10.28 14.46
N LEU A 732 25.10 -11.55 14.21
CA LEU A 732 25.39 -12.23 12.95
C LEU A 732 24.56 -11.64 11.80
N ASP A 733 23.28 -11.35 12.02
CA ASP A 733 22.40 -10.73 11.03
C ASP A 733 22.83 -9.30 10.71
N TYR A 734 23.15 -8.47 11.70
CA TYR A 734 23.67 -7.12 11.51
C TYR A 734 25.03 -7.12 10.77
N ARG A 735 25.95 -8.00 11.17
CA ARG A 735 27.23 -8.18 10.43
C ARG A 735 27.00 -8.62 8.99
N ALA A 736 26.03 -9.49 8.74
CA ALA A 736 25.69 -9.92 7.39
C ALA A 736 25.09 -8.77 6.56
N ARG A 737 24.35 -7.85 7.21
CA ARG A 737 23.70 -6.69 6.56
C ARG A 737 24.67 -5.56 6.22
N ILE A 738 25.61 -5.23 7.10
CA ILE A 738 26.46 -4.04 6.92
C ILE A 738 27.97 -4.29 6.99
N GLY A 739 28.39 -5.55 7.16
CA GLY A 739 29.81 -5.93 7.20
C GLY A 739 30.56 -5.47 8.44
N LYS A 740 29.88 -4.92 9.46
CA LYS A 740 30.48 -4.40 10.70
C LYS A 740 29.91 -5.07 11.93
N LYS A 741 30.73 -5.21 12.98
CA LYS A 741 30.23 -5.51 14.33
C LYS A 741 29.34 -4.34 14.75
N PRO A 742 28.11 -4.61 15.22
CA PRO A 742 27.28 -3.53 15.74
C PRO A 742 27.98 -2.82 16.89
N ASN A 743 27.95 -1.49 16.86
CA ASN A 743 28.16 -0.72 18.07
C ASN A 743 26.92 -0.95 18.97
N PRO A 744 27.07 -1.36 20.24
CA PRO A 744 25.92 -1.49 21.14
C PRO A 744 25.09 -0.21 21.27
N LEU A 745 25.70 0.95 21.00
CA LEU A 745 25.03 2.25 20.96
C LEU A 745 24.28 2.53 19.64
N GLU A 746 24.50 1.74 18.59
CA GLU A 746 23.78 1.83 17.29
C GLU A 746 22.65 0.80 17.17
N LEU A 747 22.51 -0.09 18.16
CA LEU A 747 21.48 -1.12 18.17
C LEU A 747 20.42 -0.80 19.22
N GLY A 748 19.41 -0.06 18.80
CA GLY A 748 18.16 0.07 19.54
C GLY A 748 17.40 -1.23 19.56
N THR A 749 17.75 -2.11 20.50
CA THR A 749 16.85 -3.18 20.91
C THR A 749 15.93 -2.63 21.96
N VAL A 750 14.62 -2.87 21.84
CA VAL A 750 13.71 -2.48 22.92
C VAL A 750 13.99 -3.40 24.12
N PRO A 751 14.38 -2.87 25.30
CA PRO A 751 14.70 -3.72 26.45
C PRO A 751 13.56 -4.67 26.78
N CYS A 752 13.83 -5.91 27.17
CA CYS A 752 12.79 -6.86 27.58
C CYS A 752 11.76 -7.27 26.51
N ILE A 753 11.95 -6.92 25.24
CA ILE A 753 11.13 -7.38 24.11
C ILE A 753 11.98 -8.24 23.17
N ASP A 754 11.49 -9.44 22.82
CA ASP A 754 12.09 -10.25 21.76
C ASP A 754 11.53 -9.85 20.40
N GLU A 755 12.17 -8.88 19.77
CA GLU A 755 11.86 -8.39 18.43
C GLU A 755 12.47 -9.27 17.31
N THR A 756 13.20 -10.34 17.65
CA THR A 756 13.96 -11.14 16.69
C THR A 756 13.08 -11.72 15.57
N PRO A 757 11.92 -12.33 15.85
CA PRO A 757 11.09 -12.94 14.79
C PRO A 757 10.59 -11.91 13.77
N VAL A 758 10.01 -10.80 14.24
CA VAL A 758 9.47 -9.73 13.39
C VAL A 758 10.59 -9.05 12.61
N THR A 759 11.66 -8.66 13.30
CA THR A 759 12.80 -7.98 12.68
C THR A 759 13.44 -8.87 11.62
N THR A 760 13.56 -10.17 11.88
CA THR A 760 14.06 -11.13 10.89
C THR A 760 13.11 -11.19 9.70
N TYR A 761 11.80 -11.35 9.95
CA TYR A 761 10.80 -11.48 8.90
C TYR A 761 10.71 -10.26 7.99
N LEU A 762 10.53 -9.07 8.56
CA LEU A 762 10.37 -7.83 7.81
C LEU A 762 11.64 -7.55 6.98
N ASN A 763 12.82 -7.79 7.51
CA ASN A 763 14.06 -7.58 6.77
C ASN A 763 14.32 -8.55 5.63
N ARG A 764 13.49 -9.59 5.47
CA ARG A 764 13.67 -10.53 4.38
C ARG A 764 13.59 -9.89 3.01
N GLN A 765 14.43 -10.45 2.16
CA GLN A 765 14.59 -10.09 0.76
C GLN A 765 13.30 -10.28 -0.03
N ASP A 766 12.43 -11.20 0.33
CA ASP A 766 11.14 -11.39 -0.32
C ASP A 766 9.97 -10.69 0.40
N VAL A 767 10.10 -10.23 1.65
CA VAL A 767 9.05 -9.45 2.36
C VAL A 767 8.99 -7.94 2.01
N ARG A 768 10.04 -7.13 2.25
CA ARG A 768 10.28 -5.76 1.69
C ARG A 768 9.52 -5.26 0.40
N LYS A 769 9.99 -5.39 -0.85
CA LYS A 769 9.26 -5.32 -2.17
C LYS A 769 7.85 -5.91 -2.23
N ALA A 770 7.41 -6.83 -1.37
CA ALA A 770 6.01 -7.29 -1.40
C ALA A 770 5.20 -6.15 -0.80
N LEU A 771 5.75 -5.58 0.28
CA LEU A 771 5.39 -4.31 0.89
C LEU A 771 5.92 -3.07 0.14
N GLN A 772 6.34 -3.21 -1.13
CA GLN A 772 6.88 -2.14 -1.99
C GLN A 772 8.06 -1.34 -1.41
N VAL A 773 8.80 -1.88 -0.45
CA VAL A 773 9.93 -1.16 0.19
C VAL A 773 11.10 -0.98 -0.79
N PRO A 774 11.53 0.28 -1.08
CA PRO A 774 12.70 0.57 -1.87
C PRO A 774 13.90 -0.04 -1.19
N THR A 775 14.74 -0.59 -2.02
CA THR A 775 15.82 -1.37 -1.48
C THR A 775 17.11 -0.59 -1.26
N SER A 776 17.05 0.71 -1.45
CA SER A 776 18.05 1.65 -0.95
C SER A 776 17.90 1.93 0.55
N LEU A 777 16.75 1.58 1.14
CA LEU A 777 16.46 1.86 2.55
C LEU A 777 17.24 0.93 3.50
N PRO A 778 17.56 1.38 4.73
CA PRO A 778 18.25 0.56 5.71
C PRO A 778 17.43 -0.66 6.11
N ALA A 779 18.02 -1.52 6.95
CA ALA A 779 17.27 -2.58 7.60
C ALA A 779 16.16 -1.97 8.45
N TRP A 780 15.00 -2.62 8.41
CA TRP A 780 13.91 -2.32 9.32
C TRP A 780 14.36 -2.63 10.76
N SER A 781 14.09 -1.73 11.68
CA SER A 781 14.15 -1.96 13.12
C SER A 781 12.79 -1.64 13.72
N ILE A 782 12.49 -2.26 14.87
CA ILE A 782 11.24 -1.99 15.58
C ILE A 782 11.17 -0.52 16.00
N CYS A 783 12.28 0.05 16.45
CA CYS A 783 12.39 1.44 16.84
C CYS A 783 13.63 2.08 16.20
N ASN A 784 13.55 3.37 15.94
CA ASN A 784 14.68 4.18 15.51
C ASN A 784 15.14 5.06 16.68
N ASP A 785 16.29 4.73 17.26
CA ASP A 785 16.86 5.43 18.41
C ASP A 785 17.23 6.88 18.12
N GLU A 786 17.72 7.17 16.90
CA GLU A 786 18.07 8.55 16.54
C GLU A 786 16.81 9.40 16.49
N ILE A 787 15.73 8.86 15.90
CA ILE A 787 14.42 9.52 15.93
C ILE A 787 13.99 9.70 17.38
N ASN A 788 14.03 8.66 18.22
CA ASN A 788 13.62 8.76 19.62
C ASN A 788 14.42 9.82 20.40
N MET A 789 15.74 9.83 20.25
CA MET A 789 16.67 10.72 20.96
C MET A 789 16.51 12.18 20.55
N PHE A 790 16.26 12.45 19.27
CA PHE A 790 16.10 13.81 18.75
C PHE A 790 14.64 14.23 18.57
N TYR A 791 13.68 13.41 18.99
CA TYR A 791 12.26 13.71 18.89
C TYR A 791 11.90 14.89 19.81
N ASN A 792 11.34 15.96 19.24
CA ASN A 792 10.88 17.09 20.03
C ASN A 792 9.51 16.78 20.65
N ARG A 793 9.49 16.47 21.95
CA ARG A 793 8.26 16.25 22.74
C ARG A 793 7.66 17.59 23.12
N GLU A 794 6.63 18.01 22.38
CA GLU A 794 5.97 19.30 22.53
C GLU A 794 4.72 19.20 23.42
N VAL A 795 4.14 18.00 23.54
CA VAL A 795 2.91 17.75 24.29
C VAL A 795 3.18 16.82 25.46
N SER A 796 3.11 17.35 26.68
CA SER A 796 3.28 16.59 27.94
C SER A 796 1.96 16.15 28.59
N ASP A 797 0.84 16.73 28.19
CA ASP A 797 -0.49 16.39 28.70
C ASP A 797 -1.57 16.52 27.62
N THR A 798 -2.39 15.48 27.48
CA THR A 798 -3.44 15.40 26.44
C THR A 798 -4.85 15.70 26.94
N THR A 799 -5.02 16.07 28.21
CA THR A 799 -6.32 16.41 28.83
C THR A 799 -7.14 17.38 27.97
N PRO A 800 -6.59 18.52 27.47
CA PRO A 800 -7.39 19.48 26.70
C PRO A 800 -7.94 18.89 25.39
N ILE A 801 -7.19 17.97 24.77
CA ILE A 801 -7.57 17.33 23.52
C ILE A 801 -8.68 16.31 23.76
N PHE A 802 -8.55 15.49 24.81
CA PHE A 802 -9.60 14.54 25.21
C PHE A 802 -10.92 15.27 25.52
N GLN A 803 -10.86 16.35 26.31
CA GLN A 803 -12.03 17.16 26.63
C GLN A 803 -12.68 17.74 25.37
N SER A 804 -11.88 18.27 24.44
CA SER A 804 -12.37 18.83 23.18
C SER A 804 -13.04 17.77 22.29
N ALA A 805 -12.45 16.57 22.20
CA ALA A 805 -13.02 15.47 21.41
C ALA A 805 -14.34 14.95 22.00
N LEU A 806 -14.41 14.81 23.33
CA LEU A 806 -15.63 14.38 24.03
C LEU A 806 -16.75 15.44 23.91
N GLN A 807 -16.41 16.73 23.99
CA GLN A 807 -17.36 17.82 23.72
C GLN A 807 -17.87 17.80 22.27
N ALA A 808 -17.03 17.36 21.32
CA ALA A 808 -17.42 17.14 19.93
C ALA A 808 -18.26 15.86 19.72
N GLY A 809 -18.59 15.12 20.79
CA GLY A 809 -19.43 13.92 20.74
C GLY A 809 -18.70 12.65 20.28
N MET A 810 -17.36 12.64 20.32
CA MET A 810 -16.58 11.47 19.92
C MET A 810 -16.62 10.36 20.97
N LYS A 811 -16.50 9.12 20.51
CA LYS A 811 -16.29 7.94 21.36
C LYS A 811 -14.79 7.75 21.63
N VAL A 812 -14.41 7.60 22.90
CA VAL A 812 -13.03 7.50 23.34
C VAL A 812 -12.85 6.27 24.24
N MET A 813 -11.81 5.48 23.99
CA MET A 813 -11.43 4.37 24.86
C MET A 813 -9.96 4.47 25.26
N LEU A 814 -9.71 4.48 26.56
CA LEU A 814 -8.40 4.16 27.12
C LEU A 814 -8.45 2.74 27.66
N TYR A 815 -7.58 1.87 27.18
CA TYR A 815 -7.43 0.54 27.74
C TYR A 815 -5.99 0.32 28.18
N ASN A 816 -5.80 -0.30 29.34
CA ASN A 816 -4.48 -0.54 29.91
C ASN A 816 -4.38 -1.97 30.43
N GLY A 817 -3.31 -2.66 30.10
CA GLY A 817 -2.90 -3.84 30.85
C GLY A 817 -2.56 -3.48 32.29
N ASP A 818 -3.07 -4.26 33.25
CA ASP A 818 -2.91 -3.96 34.68
C ASP A 818 -1.54 -4.36 35.27
N VAL A 819 -0.65 -4.96 34.47
CA VAL A 819 0.72 -5.34 34.87
C VAL A 819 1.81 -4.62 34.06
N ASP A 820 1.43 -3.63 33.27
CA ASP A 820 2.37 -2.71 32.62
C ASP A 820 2.96 -1.73 33.65
N MET A 821 4.26 -1.42 33.56
CA MET A 821 4.91 -0.37 34.34
C MET A 821 5.28 0.86 33.50
N ALA A 822 5.30 0.75 32.17
CA ALA A 822 5.71 1.84 31.28
C ALA A 822 4.64 2.94 31.16
N CYS A 823 3.39 2.56 30.85
CA CYS A 823 2.24 3.47 30.83
C CYS A 823 1.08 2.78 31.60
N GLN A 824 1.30 2.59 32.91
CA GLN A 824 0.53 1.70 33.78
C GLN A 824 -0.96 2.08 33.97
N PHE A 825 -1.80 1.13 34.38
CA PHE A 825 -3.26 1.29 34.39
C PHE A 825 -3.80 2.40 35.32
N LEU A 826 -3.18 2.67 36.47
CA LEU A 826 -3.58 3.74 37.38
C LEU A 826 -3.45 5.11 36.70
N MET A 827 -2.52 5.30 35.75
CA MET A 827 -2.36 6.55 35.01
C MET A 827 -3.59 6.73 34.12
N GLY A 828 -3.94 5.72 33.32
CA GLY A 828 -5.14 5.75 32.50
C GLY A 828 -6.42 5.95 33.34
N GLN A 829 -6.51 5.29 34.48
CA GLN A 829 -7.66 5.38 35.39
C GLN A 829 -7.79 6.78 36.03
N ARG A 830 -6.68 7.32 36.56
CA ARG A 830 -6.64 8.65 37.17
C ARG A 830 -6.85 9.75 36.15
N PHE A 831 -6.22 9.64 34.99
CA PHE A 831 -6.44 10.54 33.86
C PHE A 831 -7.91 10.57 33.48
N SER A 832 -8.54 9.41 33.28
CA SER A 832 -9.97 9.30 32.96
C SER A 832 -10.87 9.97 34.00
N ARG A 833 -10.55 9.81 35.30
CA ARG A 833 -11.24 10.52 36.40
C ARG A 833 -11.02 12.03 36.33
N LYS A 834 -9.79 12.48 36.06
CA LYS A 834 -9.38 13.90 36.03
C LYS A 834 -9.94 14.67 34.83
N LEU A 835 -10.48 13.99 33.82
CA LEU A 835 -11.25 14.63 32.74
C LEU A 835 -12.51 15.38 33.24
N GLY A 836 -13.01 15.05 34.44
CA GLY A 836 -14.15 15.73 35.08
C GLY A 836 -15.52 15.27 34.57
N ILE A 837 -15.59 14.15 33.86
CA ILE A 837 -16.82 13.58 33.32
C ILE A 837 -17.47 12.69 34.40
N PRO A 838 -18.79 12.80 34.66
CA PRO A 838 -19.46 11.95 35.64
C PRO A 838 -19.41 10.46 35.26
N VAL A 839 -19.20 9.60 36.26
CA VAL A 839 -19.30 8.14 36.10
C VAL A 839 -20.75 7.77 35.75
N LYS A 840 -20.95 7.19 34.57
CA LYS A 840 -22.24 6.66 34.12
C LYS A 840 -22.42 5.20 34.55
N THR A 841 -21.37 4.39 34.40
CA THR A 841 -21.35 3.01 34.87
C THR A 841 -20.07 2.78 35.68
N PRO A 842 -20.18 2.45 36.98
CA PRO A 842 -19.01 2.19 37.81
C PRO A 842 -18.27 0.94 37.34
N ALA A 843 -17.01 0.81 37.76
CA ALA A 843 -16.14 -0.30 37.38
C ALA A 843 -16.85 -1.66 37.55
N LYS A 844 -17.03 -2.36 36.44
CA LYS A 844 -17.65 -3.69 36.39
C LYS A 844 -16.74 -4.64 35.64
N HIS A 845 -16.58 -5.85 36.18
CA HIS A 845 -15.83 -6.87 35.48
C HIS A 845 -16.59 -7.37 34.26
N PHE A 846 -15.83 -7.78 33.23
CA PHE A 846 -16.38 -8.47 32.08
C PHE A 846 -15.72 -9.84 31.90
N ILE A 847 -16.45 -10.76 31.26
CA ILE A 847 -16.06 -12.16 31.11
C ILE A 847 -15.74 -12.46 29.64
N VAL A 848 -14.55 -12.99 29.39
CA VAL A 848 -14.12 -13.51 28.08
C VAL A 848 -13.62 -14.93 28.30
N ASP A 849 -14.03 -15.87 27.45
CA ASP A 849 -13.66 -17.29 27.52
C ASP A 849 -13.89 -17.93 28.90
N GLY A 850 -14.94 -17.50 29.61
CA GLY A 850 -15.32 -18.03 30.94
C GLY A 850 -14.48 -17.51 32.11
N GLN A 851 -13.65 -16.49 31.91
CA GLN A 851 -12.82 -15.86 32.94
C GLN A 851 -12.97 -14.33 32.94
N VAL A 852 -12.66 -13.70 34.07
CA VAL A 852 -12.59 -12.23 34.15
C VAL A 852 -11.48 -11.73 33.22
N GLY A 853 -11.88 -10.99 32.18
CA GLY A 853 -10.98 -10.35 31.22
C GLY A 853 -10.42 -9.02 31.74
N GLY A 854 -11.14 -8.34 32.63
CA GLY A 854 -10.77 -7.01 33.09
C GLY A 854 -11.92 -6.27 33.75
N TYR A 855 -11.77 -4.96 33.94
CA TYR A 855 -12.81 -4.06 34.45
C TYR A 855 -13.06 -2.92 33.49
N HIS A 856 -14.33 -2.62 33.23
CA HIS A 856 -14.77 -1.49 32.42
C HIS A 856 -15.47 -0.44 33.29
N THR A 857 -15.08 0.82 33.12
CA THR A 857 -15.76 1.99 33.69
C THR A 857 -16.20 2.91 32.57
N GLN A 858 -17.45 3.38 32.62
CA GLN A 858 -17.98 4.34 31.64
C GLN A 858 -18.18 5.71 32.29
N TYR A 859 -17.66 6.75 31.64
CA TYR A 859 -17.86 8.14 32.01
C TYR A 859 -18.68 8.85 30.93
N GLY A 860 -19.82 9.42 31.31
CA GLY A 860 -20.79 9.95 30.34
C GLY A 860 -21.16 8.94 29.25
N ASP A 861 -21.45 9.43 28.05
CA ASP A 861 -21.77 8.57 26.90
C ASP A 861 -20.55 8.23 26.02
N GLY A 862 -19.48 9.04 26.09
CA GLY A 862 -18.37 8.98 25.15
C GLY A 862 -17.08 8.36 25.68
N MET A 863 -16.83 8.32 26.99
CA MET A 863 -15.53 7.92 27.54
C MET A 863 -15.56 6.56 28.23
N HIS A 864 -14.67 5.67 27.78
CA HIS A 864 -14.52 4.30 28.29
C HIS A 864 -13.11 4.11 28.85
N PHE A 865 -12.99 3.66 30.10
CA PHE A 865 -11.74 3.17 30.67
C PHE A 865 -11.83 1.67 30.88
N VAL A 866 -10.82 0.93 30.43
CA VAL A 866 -10.77 -0.53 30.54
C VAL A 866 -9.42 -0.97 31.11
N SER A 867 -9.41 -1.65 32.26
CA SER A 867 -8.23 -2.41 32.68
C SER A 867 -8.32 -3.84 32.17
N VAL A 868 -7.22 -4.39 31.66
CA VAL A 868 -7.16 -5.76 31.13
C VAL A 868 -6.31 -6.63 32.06
N ARG A 869 -6.95 -7.65 32.64
CA ARG A 869 -6.39 -8.45 33.71
C ARG A 869 -5.22 -9.31 33.23
N GLY A 870 -4.06 -9.13 33.85
CA GLY A 870 -2.83 -9.87 33.59
C GLY A 870 -2.21 -9.57 32.21
N ALA A 871 -2.56 -8.44 31.59
CA ALA A 871 -1.90 -7.94 30.39
C ALA A 871 -0.87 -6.86 30.77
N GLY A 872 0.25 -6.83 30.06
CA GLY A 872 1.24 -5.77 30.10
C GLY A 872 0.95 -4.67 29.08
N HIS A 873 2.01 -4.09 28.54
CA HIS A 873 1.99 -2.92 27.67
C HIS A 873 1.32 -3.22 26.32
N MET A 874 1.72 -4.32 25.69
CA MET A 874 1.17 -4.81 24.43
C MET A 874 -0.03 -5.72 24.72
N VAL A 875 -1.14 -5.12 25.12
CA VAL A 875 -2.36 -5.86 25.54
C VAL A 875 -2.80 -6.91 24.51
N PRO A 876 -2.79 -6.66 23.19
CA PRO A 876 -3.21 -7.68 22.23
C PRO A 876 -2.23 -8.85 22.11
N THR A 877 -0.95 -8.67 22.47
CA THR A 877 0.01 -9.79 22.58
C THR A 877 -0.31 -10.66 23.79
N ASP A 878 -0.51 -10.04 24.96
CA ASP A 878 -0.63 -10.78 26.23
C ASP A 878 -2.01 -11.41 26.44
N LYS A 879 -3.06 -10.73 25.98
CA LYS A 879 -4.47 -11.16 26.13
C LYS A 879 -5.24 -10.96 24.82
N PRO A 880 -4.91 -11.69 23.75
CA PRO A 880 -5.45 -11.45 22.41
C PRO A 880 -6.98 -11.57 22.34
N SER A 881 -7.59 -12.56 23.01
CA SER A 881 -9.06 -12.72 23.01
C SER A 881 -9.77 -11.57 23.73
N VAL A 882 -9.18 -11.07 24.83
CA VAL A 882 -9.70 -9.92 25.56
C VAL A 882 -9.53 -8.64 24.76
N ALA A 883 -8.35 -8.42 24.16
CA ALA A 883 -8.09 -7.26 23.31
C ALA A 883 -9.06 -7.18 22.14
N TYR A 884 -9.33 -8.32 21.48
CA TYR A 884 -10.33 -8.41 20.42
C TYR A 884 -11.75 -8.11 20.92
N HIS A 885 -12.13 -8.62 22.10
CA HIS A 885 -13.44 -8.36 22.70
C HIS A 885 -13.67 -6.87 23.00
N ILE A 886 -12.68 -6.18 23.57
CA ILE A 886 -12.82 -4.77 23.94
C ILE A 886 -12.85 -3.85 22.71
N ILE A 887 -12.06 -4.14 21.66
CA ILE A 887 -12.10 -3.34 20.43
C ILE A 887 -13.41 -3.57 19.67
N ASP A 888 -13.94 -4.80 19.66
CA ASP A 888 -15.26 -5.09 19.08
C ASP A 888 -16.37 -4.33 19.80
N SER A 889 -16.34 -4.34 21.14
CA SER A 889 -17.27 -3.58 21.99
C SER A 889 -17.17 -2.07 21.76
N PHE A 890 -15.96 -1.56 21.57
CA PHE A 890 -15.72 -0.17 21.24
C PHE A 890 -16.25 0.22 19.86
N LEU A 891 -15.98 -0.56 18.81
CA LEU A 891 -16.38 -0.20 17.45
C LEU A 891 -17.89 -0.36 17.21
N TYR A 892 -18.52 -1.38 17.79
CA TYR A 892 -19.91 -1.73 17.49
C TYR A 892 -20.91 -1.44 18.61
N ASN A 893 -20.47 -0.79 19.69
CA ASN A 893 -21.29 -0.54 20.88
C ASN A 893 -21.86 -1.82 21.51
N ASN A 894 -21.13 -2.94 21.38
CA ASN A 894 -21.48 -4.15 22.11
C ASN A 894 -21.17 -3.95 23.61
N PRO A 895 -21.88 -4.66 24.51
CA PRO A 895 -21.56 -4.64 25.93
C PRO A 895 -20.12 -5.12 26.17
N PHE A 896 -19.40 -4.38 27.00
CA PHE A 896 -18.10 -4.79 27.53
C PHE A 896 -18.23 -6.02 28.41
#